data_AF-A0A2V9JVL8-F1
#
_entry.id   AF-A0A2V9JVL8-F1
#
_cell.length_a   1.000
_cell.length_b   1.000
_cell.length_c   1.000
_cell.angle_alpha   90.00
_cell.angle_beta   90.00
_cell.angle_gamma   90.00
#
_symmetry.space_group_name_H-M   'P 1'
#
loop_
_entity.id
_entity.type
_entity.pdbx_description
1 polymer ?
#
loop_
_entity_poly.entity_id
_entity_poly.type
_entity_poly.pdbx_seq_one_letter_code
_entity_poly.pdbx_strand_id
1 'polypeptide(L)'
;MRWFYKLPLRFRSLFRKGRVEQELSDELRFHLEKLIEEKVAKGVTREEARYAALRELGGVEQIKEECRDMRRVNYIENFIQDVRYGLRQLRRNPGFTAVAVLTLALGIGANTAIFTVVNAVVLRPLPYPQSNRLVWISKVMPALNAEVVVSGDYFDWRDQNKTLERVTAYDPAVSFDLTGRGTPARIHAAGVSANFFQTLGVDPQLGRSFTHEEDQPSGPNTVVLMQAFWQQYFGSDPQVLGKTVTLNSAPYTVVGVMPASFRFPGDAEIQMLVPLQLNETGERMREGAAAPRLLRIVGLIKPDVTIARAQADLDAIRKHAEASQMNNGGPGPASGSGPGPAPRGGSRHVMRPNGPSDTQLKVVTLEEHLAGNLPSTMLTLLGAVGLVLLIACANVANLMLTRASARTREVALRAVLGAGRWRLVRQLLSESLILALAGGVAGLLLAAWGVKLMTGFIPASVGGEILNVSPVRLDSNVLLFTLGITVITGILFGLAPAIAATRLNLSQKLKEGTPGAGASRGLLRGALAVTEISLALVLLIGAGLLIKSFYRVLSVDPGFTTDHILTMNLSLTDSRYPQANQKRAFYLDVLRRVESLPGVRSAAFIDSLPLRPYMDKLFIVQRLATESGAVSDKGMVMSRLTVSPGYFSTLGIRVLKGRTFTDADDEQAPKVAVINEALARHMWPGENPIGRQLPMMGNKVVGVVADTRH
;
A
#
# COMPACT_ATOMS: atom_id res chain seq x y z
N MET A 1 -20.55 31.77 -33.79
CA MET A 1 -20.08 30.39 -34.05
C MET A 1 -19.39 30.27 -35.42
N ARG A 2 -18.08 30.59 -35.54
CA ARG A 2 -17.33 30.44 -36.82
C ARG A 2 -15.89 29.92 -36.62
N TRP A 3 -15.70 28.96 -35.71
CA TRP A 3 -14.36 28.40 -35.42
C TRP A 3 -14.09 27.05 -36.12
N PHE A 4 -15.15 26.30 -36.48
CA PHE A 4 -15.02 24.96 -37.06
C PHE A 4 -14.55 24.90 -38.53
N TYR A 5 -14.70 25.98 -39.30
CA TYR A 5 -14.21 26.03 -40.70
C TYR A 5 -12.74 26.46 -40.83
N LYS A 6 -12.07 26.90 -39.74
CA LYS A 6 -10.67 27.38 -39.79
C LYS A 6 -9.62 26.29 -39.53
N LEU A 7 -9.97 25.18 -38.89
CA LEU A 7 -9.04 24.07 -38.62
C LEU A 7 -8.64 23.25 -39.86
N PRO A 8 -9.55 22.93 -40.80
CA PRO A 8 -9.19 22.18 -42.02
C PRO A 8 -8.28 22.98 -42.98
N LEU A 9 -8.49 24.31 -43.07
CA LEU A 9 -7.63 25.21 -43.85
C LEU A 9 -6.22 25.36 -43.24
N ARG A 10 -6.13 25.36 -41.90
CA ARG A 10 -4.84 25.39 -41.16
C ARG A 10 -4.04 24.10 -41.29
N PHE A 11 -4.72 22.96 -41.48
CA PHE A 11 -4.06 21.67 -41.75
C PHE A 11 -3.64 21.54 -43.23
N ARG A 12 -4.44 22.06 -44.16
CA ARG A 12 -4.09 22.07 -45.60
C ARG A 12 -2.89 22.96 -45.93
N SER A 13 -2.67 24.05 -45.20
CA SER A 13 -1.50 24.92 -45.40
C SER A 13 -0.16 24.30 -44.99
N LEU A 14 -0.18 23.20 -44.21
CA LEU A 14 1.05 22.48 -43.80
C LEU A 14 1.65 21.62 -44.92
N PHE A 15 0.88 21.28 -45.97
CA PHE A 15 1.31 20.36 -47.03
C PHE A 15 1.32 20.97 -48.44
N ARG A 16 0.82 22.19 -48.65
CA ARG A 16 0.77 22.86 -49.98
C ARG A 16 1.17 24.33 -49.91
N LYS A 17 2.43 24.58 -49.55
CA LYS A 17 3.04 25.92 -49.43
C LYS A 17 2.86 26.79 -50.68
N GLY A 18 3.13 26.22 -51.87
CA GLY A 18 3.07 26.98 -53.13
C GLY A 18 1.68 27.47 -53.54
N ARG A 19 0.63 26.71 -53.22
CA ARG A 19 -0.76 27.06 -53.63
C ARG A 19 -1.34 28.20 -52.81
N VAL A 20 -1.00 28.28 -51.52
CA VAL A 20 -1.45 29.35 -50.62
C VAL A 20 -0.66 30.65 -50.88
N GLU A 21 0.60 30.53 -51.29
CA GLU A 21 1.43 31.68 -51.68
C GLU A 21 0.98 32.27 -53.04
N GLN A 22 0.48 31.41 -53.94
CA GLN A 22 -0.24 31.83 -55.14
C GLN A 22 -1.56 32.52 -54.81
N GLU A 23 -2.44 31.91 -53.99
CA GLU A 23 -3.73 32.52 -53.62
C GLU A 23 -3.58 33.91 -52.99
N LEU A 24 -2.59 34.11 -52.11
CA LEU A 24 -2.31 35.43 -51.51
C LEU A 24 -1.76 36.43 -52.55
N SER A 25 -0.92 35.96 -53.47
CA SER A 25 -0.39 36.79 -54.55
C SER A 25 -1.49 37.19 -55.54
N ASP A 26 -2.43 36.29 -55.80
CA ASP A 26 -3.58 36.50 -56.67
C ASP A 26 -4.58 37.46 -56.01
N GLU A 27 -4.84 37.33 -54.70
CA GLU A 27 -5.74 38.22 -53.95
C GLU A 27 -5.16 39.65 -53.83
N LEU A 28 -3.84 39.79 -53.62
CA LEU A 28 -3.17 41.09 -53.64
C LEU A 28 -3.14 41.71 -55.04
N ARG A 29 -2.97 40.90 -56.09
CA ARG A 29 -2.99 41.36 -57.48
C ARG A 29 -4.39 41.84 -57.86
N PHE A 30 -5.42 41.10 -57.47
CA PHE A 30 -6.83 41.45 -57.67
C PHE A 30 -7.17 42.79 -56.99
N HIS A 31 -6.74 42.98 -55.74
CA HIS A 31 -6.93 44.24 -55.01
C HIS A 31 -6.20 45.42 -55.68
N LEU A 32 -4.99 45.19 -56.19
CA LEU A 32 -4.22 46.21 -56.90
C LEU A 32 -4.89 46.60 -58.22
N GLU A 33 -5.34 45.62 -59.01
CA GLU A 33 -6.05 45.85 -60.28
C GLU A 33 -7.36 46.61 -60.07
N LYS A 34 -8.14 46.24 -59.06
CA LYS A 34 -9.39 46.92 -58.72
C LYS A 34 -9.16 48.40 -58.35
N LEU A 35 -8.12 48.69 -57.56
CA LEU A 35 -7.78 50.08 -57.20
C LEU A 35 -7.30 50.90 -58.40
N ILE A 36 -6.63 50.25 -59.36
CA ILE A 36 -6.24 50.89 -60.62
C ILE A 36 -7.48 51.22 -61.44
N GLU A 37 -8.42 50.27 -61.58
CA GLU A 37 -9.67 50.47 -62.32
C GLU A 37 -10.55 51.57 -61.71
N GLU A 38 -10.71 51.59 -60.37
CA GLU A 38 -11.47 52.64 -59.69
C GLU A 38 -10.86 54.04 -59.88
N LYS A 39 -9.53 54.15 -60.00
CA LYS A 39 -8.85 55.43 -60.23
C LYS A 39 -8.89 55.86 -61.69
N VAL A 40 -8.83 54.91 -62.62
CA VAL A 40 -9.05 55.18 -64.05
C VAL A 40 -10.49 55.63 -64.30
N ALA A 41 -11.47 55.00 -63.64
CA ALA A 41 -12.88 55.40 -63.72
C ALA A 41 -13.14 56.82 -63.17
N LYS A 42 -12.24 57.34 -62.32
CA LYS A 42 -12.26 58.72 -61.81
C LYS A 42 -11.50 59.72 -62.70
N GLY A 43 -11.11 59.33 -63.90
CA GLY A 43 -10.52 60.21 -64.92
C GLY A 43 -9.00 60.34 -64.86
N VAL A 44 -8.31 59.51 -64.07
CA VAL A 44 -6.85 59.51 -63.96
C VAL A 44 -6.23 58.62 -65.05
N THR A 45 -5.10 59.03 -65.62
CA THR A 45 -4.39 58.19 -66.61
C THR A 45 -3.94 56.87 -65.99
N ARG A 46 -3.89 55.78 -66.77
CA ARG A 46 -3.64 54.42 -66.26
C ARG A 46 -2.28 54.28 -65.56
N GLU A 47 -1.27 55.03 -66.00
CA GLU A 47 0.05 55.04 -65.36
C GLU A 47 0.01 55.73 -64.00
N GLU A 48 -0.61 56.90 -63.90
CA GLU A 48 -0.78 57.62 -62.63
C GLU A 48 -1.66 56.85 -61.64
N ALA A 49 -2.72 56.19 -62.13
CA ALA A 49 -3.57 55.31 -61.33
C ALA A 49 -2.79 54.15 -60.70
N ARG A 50 -1.84 53.56 -61.45
CA ARG A 50 -0.94 52.49 -60.95
C ARG A 50 0.02 52.99 -59.88
N TYR A 51 0.66 54.14 -60.09
CA TYR A 51 1.55 54.73 -59.08
C TYR A 51 0.80 55.19 -57.82
N ALA A 52 -0.44 55.65 -57.96
CA ALA A 52 -1.28 56.03 -56.82
C ALA A 52 -1.82 54.80 -56.07
N ALA A 53 -2.18 53.72 -56.78
CA ALA A 53 -2.61 52.45 -56.17
C ALA A 53 -1.46 51.78 -55.39
N LEU A 54 -0.24 51.78 -55.94
CA LEU A 54 0.95 51.24 -55.26
C LEU A 54 1.34 52.02 -54.00
N ARG A 55 1.15 53.35 -54.00
CA ARG A 55 1.37 54.20 -52.80
C ARG A 55 0.33 53.96 -51.71
N GLU A 56 -0.93 53.77 -52.09
CA GLU A 56 -2.02 53.51 -51.15
C GLU A 56 -1.94 52.10 -50.55
N LEU A 57 -1.49 51.10 -51.32
CA LEU A 57 -1.29 49.73 -50.85
C LEU A 57 -0.04 49.55 -49.96
N GLY A 58 0.77 50.59 -49.72
CA GLY A 58 1.87 50.52 -48.75
C GLY A 58 2.97 49.49 -49.03
N GLY A 59 3.27 49.20 -50.30
CA GLY A 59 4.29 48.24 -50.70
C GLY A 59 3.83 46.78 -50.58
N VAL A 60 3.52 46.15 -51.71
CA VAL A 60 2.99 44.78 -51.80
C VAL A 60 3.88 43.75 -51.08
N GLU A 61 5.20 43.90 -51.15
CA GLU A 61 6.13 42.99 -50.47
C GLU A 61 6.18 43.20 -48.95
N GLN A 62 5.95 44.43 -48.49
CA GLN A 62 5.94 44.76 -47.07
C GLN A 62 4.69 44.17 -46.38
N ILE A 63 3.53 44.24 -47.03
CA ILE A 63 2.30 43.58 -46.56
C ILE A 63 2.42 42.05 -46.57
N LYS A 64 3.08 41.47 -47.59
CA LYS A 64 3.37 40.03 -47.60
C LYS A 64 4.26 39.61 -46.42
N GLU A 65 5.23 40.44 -46.06
CA GLU A 65 6.16 40.19 -44.96
C GLU A 65 5.47 40.32 -43.58
N GLU A 66 4.63 41.34 -43.39
CA GLU A 66 3.81 41.51 -42.18
C GLU A 66 2.80 40.37 -41.99
N CYS A 67 2.17 39.91 -43.08
CA CYS A 67 1.29 38.74 -43.07
C CYS A 67 2.03 37.41 -42.82
N ARG A 68 3.33 37.31 -43.17
CA ARG A 68 4.18 36.14 -42.87
C ARG A 68 4.48 36.04 -41.38
N ASP A 69 4.73 37.16 -40.70
CA ASP A 69 5.04 37.19 -39.27
C ASP A 69 3.82 36.94 -38.36
N MET A 70 2.61 37.35 -38.76
CA MET A 70 1.38 37.10 -37.99
C MET A 70 0.86 35.64 -38.02
N ARG A 71 1.33 34.79 -38.95
CA ARG A 71 0.80 33.41 -39.08
C ARG A 71 1.54 32.42 -38.15
N ARG A 72 0.78 31.80 -37.23
CA ARG A 72 1.19 30.71 -36.31
C ARG A 72 1.86 29.47 -36.96
N VAL A 73 1.97 29.41 -38.29
CA VAL A 73 2.53 28.27 -39.06
C VAL A 73 4.04 28.12 -38.82
N ASN A 74 4.76 29.22 -38.58
CA ASN A 74 6.18 29.18 -38.24
C ASN A 74 6.48 28.50 -36.90
N TYR A 75 5.54 28.42 -35.96
CA TYR A 75 5.82 27.85 -34.63
C TYR A 75 6.00 26.33 -34.63
N ILE A 76 5.22 25.60 -35.44
CA ILE A 76 5.29 24.14 -35.53
C ILE A 76 6.56 23.71 -36.27
N GLU A 77 6.87 24.36 -37.39
CA GLU A 77 8.07 24.04 -38.18
C GLU A 77 9.35 24.33 -37.39
N ASN A 78 9.37 25.47 -36.69
CA ASN A 78 10.43 25.81 -35.75
C ASN A 78 10.55 24.79 -34.61
N PHE A 79 9.44 24.32 -34.04
CA PHE A 79 9.46 23.30 -33.00
C PHE A 79 10.02 21.97 -33.50
N ILE A 80 9.61 21.52 -34.70
CA ILE A 80 10.15 20.30 -35.33
C ILE A 80 11.66 20.44 -35.61
N GLN A 81 12.10 21.61 -36.08
CA GLN A 81 13.53 21.89 -36.27
C GLN A 81 14.29 21.83 -34.94
N ASP A 82 13.77 22.45 -33.89
CA ASP A 82 14.37 22.46 -32.55
C ASP A 82 14.47 21.03 -31.98
N VAL A 83 13.44 20.20 -32.18
CA VAL A 83 13.43 18.78 -31.77
C VAL A 83 14.49 17.97 -32.54
N ARG A 84 14.53 18.09 -33.87
CA ARG A 84 15.49 17.38 -34.71
C ARG A 84 16.93 17.80 -34.36
N TYR A 85 17.13 19.09 -34.09
CA TYR A 85 18.41 19.62 -33.65
C TYR A 85 18.82 19.02 -32.30
N GLY A 86 17.93 19.02 -31.31
CA GLY A 86 18.19 18.44 -29.99
C GLY A 86 18.55 16.96 -30.07
N LEU A 87 17.81 16.16 -30.85
CA LEU A 87 18.12 14.75 -31.07
C LEU A 87 19.49 14.52 -31.71
N ARG A 88 19.84 15.30 -32.73
CA ARG A 88 21.17 15.23 -33.36
C ARG A 88 22.28 15.60 -32.36
N GLN A 89 22.00 16.57 -31.50
CA GLN A 89 22.96 17.07 -30.52
C GLN A 89 23.22 16.10 -29.36
N LEU A 90 22.22 15.29 -29.00
CA LEU A 90 22.34 14.17 -28.06
C LEU A 90 23.20 13.05 -28.66
N ARG A 91 22.94 12.65 -29.91
CA ARG A 91 23.74 11.62 -30.62
C ARG A 91 25.21 12.01 -30.80
N ARG A 92 25.50 13.30 -30.98
CA ARG A 92 26.87 13.78 -31.17
C ARG A 92 27.73 13.71 -29.89
N ASN A 93 27.11 13.75 -28.70
CA ASN A 93 27.82 13.68 -27.43
C ASN A 93 27.23 12.53 -26.57
N PRO A 94 27.56 11.27 -26.90
CA PRO A 94 26.93 10.10 -26.27
C PRO A 94 27.27 9.97 -24.78
N GLY A 95 28.51 10.24 -24.36
CA GLY A 95 28.92 10.12 -22.95
C GLY A 95 28.15 11.08 -22.03
N PHE A 96 28.07 12.37 -22.40
CA PHE A 96 27.25 13.35 -21.69
C PHE A 96 25.77 12.93 -21.63
N THR A 97 25.23 12.50 -22.76
CA THR A 97 23.82 12.10 -22.86
C THR A 97 23.54 10.89 -21.97
N ALA A 98 24.41 9.89 -21.96
CA ALA A 98 24.27 8.70 -21.13
C ALA A 98 24.27 9.05 -19.63
N VAL A 99 25.26 9.84 -19.18
CA VAL A 99 25.34 10.26 -17.77
C VAL A 99 24.10 11.06 -17.38
N ALA A 100 23.69 12.04 -18.18
CA ALA A 100 22.54 12.86 -17.85
C ALA A 100 21.22 12.06 -17.88
N VAL A 101 21.03 11.17 -18.86
CA VAL A 101 19.85 10.29 -18.93
C VAL A 101 19.81 9.34 -17.74
N LEU A 102 20.92 8.71 -17.35
CA LEU A 102 20.97 7.81 -16.20
C LEU A 102 20.67 8.53 -14.87
N THR A 103 21.27 9.71 -14.68
CA THR A 103 21.04 10.53 -13.48
C THR A 103 19.56 10.96 -13.38
N LEU A 104 18.96 11.41 -14.48
CA LEU A 104 17.54 11.76 -14.52
C LEU A 104 16.64 10.53 -14.37
N ALA A 105 16.99 9.41 -14.99
CA ALA A 105 16.23 8.17 -14.91
C ALA A 105 16.16 7.65 -13.47
N LEU A 106 17.27 7.71 -12.73
CA LEU A 106 17.29 7.28 -11.33
C LEU A 106 16.44 8.22 -10.45
N GLY A 107 16.58 9.54 -10.62
CA GLY A 107 15.79 10.52 -9.86
C GLY A 107 14.29 10.47 -10.17
N ILE A 108 13.92 10.48 -11.46
CA ILE A 108 12.52 10.44 -11.90
C ILE A 108 11.93 9.06 -11.60
N GLY A 109 12.68 7.98 -11.84
CA GLY A 109 12.23 6.61 -11.60
C GLY A 109 11.96 6.32 -10.13
N ALA A 110 12.83 6.75 -9.22
CA ALA A 110 12.61 6.60 -7.78
C ALA A 110 11.37 7.41 -7.30
N ASN A 111 11.21 8.65 -7.76
CA ASN A 111 10.00 9.45 -7.47
C ASN A 111 8.74 8.78 -8.01
N THR A 112 8.81 8.25 -9.23
CA THR A 112 7.69 7.56 -9.88
C THR A 112 7.32 6.29 -9.12
N ALA A 113 8.29 5.48 -8.70
CA ALA A 113 8.05 4.26 -7.94
C ALA A 113 7.37 4.56 -6.58
N ILE A 114 7.89 5.53 -5.82
CA ILE A 114 7.30 5.92 -4.53
C ILE A 114 5.92 6.54 -4.73
N PHE A 115 5.76 7.43 -5.71
CA PHE A 115 4.47 8.01 -6.04
C PHE A 115 3.45 6.94 -6.46
N THR A 116 3.87 5.85 -7.11
CA THR A 116 2.99 4.72 -7.43
C THR A 116 2.39 4.09 -6.16
N VAL A 117 3.21 3.91 -5.13
CA VAL A 117 2.77 3.38 -3.83
C VAL A 117 1.92 4.40 -3.07
N VAL A 118 2.33 5.68 -3.05
CA VAL A 118 1.54 6.77 -2.45
C VAL A 118 0.18 6.90 -3.13
N ASN A 119 0.12 6.81 -4.46
CA ASN A 119 -1.13 6.85 -5.20
C ASN A 119 -2.03 5.67 -4.83
N ALA A 120 -1.47 4.47 -4.64
CA ALA A 120 -2.23 3.29 -4.24
C ALA A 120 -2.75 3.36 -2.79
N VAL A 121 -1.96 3.94 -1.87
CA VAL A 121 -2.24 3.92 -0.43
C VAL A 121 -2.96 5.17 0.07
N VAL A 122 -2.70 6.34 -0.52
CA VAL A 122 -3.12 7.65 0.01
C VAL A 122 -4.11 8.37 -0.91
N LEU A 123 -3.96 8.23 -2.23
CA LEU A 123 -4.76 9.01 -3.19
C LEU A 123 -5.92 8.22 -3.81
N ARG A 124 -5.79 6.90 -3.88
CA ARG A 124 -6.82 6.03 -4.46
C ARG A 124 -7.80 5.61 -3.37
N PRO A 125 -9.09 5.96 -3.49
CA PRO A 125 -10.10 5.51 -2.55
C PRO A 125 -10.23 3.97 -2.62
N LEU A 126 -10.64 3.36 -1.51
CA LEU A 126 -10.93 1.94 -1.46
C LEU A 126 -11.97 1.54 -2.55
N PRO A 127 -11.92 0.31 -3.09
CA PRO A 127 -12.83 -0.19 -4.12
C PRO A 127 -14.22 -0.55 -3.56
N TYR A 128 -14.65 0.11 -2.49
CA TYR A 128 -15.96 -0.05 -1.87
C TYR A 128 -16.79 1.21 -2.14
N PRO A 129 -18.03 1.09 -2.61
CA PRO A 129 -18.95 2.21 -2.62
C PRO A 129 -19.05 2.85 -1.23
N GLN A 130 -19.06 4.18 -1.17
CA GLN A 130 -19.15 4.93 0.10
C GLN A 130 -17.99 4.64 1.07
N SER A 131 -16.79 4.33 0.56
CA SER A 131 -15.60 4.07 1.38
C SER A 131 -15.29 5.14 2.42
N ASN A 132 -15.63 6.41 2.14
CA ASN A 132 -15.48 7.55 3.04
C ASN A 132 -16.38 7.49 4.30
N ARG A 133 -17.41 6.64 4.29
CA ARG A 133 -18.35 6.45 5.42
C ARG A 133 -18.15 5.11 6.13
N LEU A 134 -17.32 4.22 5.59
CA LEU A 134 -16.98 2.95 6.23
C LEU A 134 -15.99 3.19 7.36
N VAL A 135 -16.29 2.62 8.53
CA VAL A 135 -15.46 2.71 9.71
C VAL A 135 -15.09 1.36 10.27
N TRP A 136 -13.85 1.27 10.74
CA TRP A 136 -13.38 0.19 11.57
C TRP A 136 -13.73 0.49 13.03
N ILE A 137 -14.31 -0.50 13.72
CA ILE A 137 -14.72 -0.36 15.11
C ILE A 137 -13.99 -1.42 15.94
N SER A 138 -13.20 -0.97 16.90
CA SER A 138 -12.47 -1.86 17.80
C SER A 138 -12.45 -1.37 19.25
N LYS A 139 -12.11 -2.28 20.16
CA LYS A 139 -11.73 -1.92 21.53
C LYS A 139 -10.22 -2.03 21.67
N VAL A 140 -9.59 -0.91 21.97
CA VAL A 140 -8.17 -0.81 22.27
C VAL A 140 -7.99 -1.18 23.75
N MET A 141 -7.04 -2.07 24.00
CA MET A 141 -6.54 -2.40 25.33
C MET A 141 -5.12 -1.81 25.45
N PRO A 142 -4.95 -0.59 25.99
CA PRO A 142 -3.66 0.10 25.99
C PRO A 142 -2.56 -0.69 26.69
N ALA A 143 -2.91 -1.37 27.81
CA ALA A 143 -1.98 -2.22 28.54
C ALA A 143 -1.39 -3.36 27.70
N LEU A 144 -2.09 -3.77 26.64
CA LEU A 144 -1.74 -4.91 25.81
C LEU A 144 -1.27 -4.50 24.40
N ASN A 145 -1.35 -3.20 24.08
CA ASN A 145 -1.16 -2.69 22.73
C ASN A 145 -1.93 -3.51 21.68
N ALA A 146 -3.17 -3.90 22.01
CA ALA A 146 -3.99 -4.82 21.23
C ALA A 146 -5.38 -4.23 20.98
N GLU A 147 -5.93 -4.53 19.80
CA GLU A 147 -7.32 -4.27 19.45
C GLU A 147 -8.10 -5.58 19.47
N VAL A 148 -9.13 -5.69 20.31
CA VAL A 148 -9.86 -6.95 20.54
C VAL A 148 -11.35 -6.66 20.53
N VAL A 149 -12.11 -7.37 19.70
CA VAL A 149 -13.57 -7.30 19.71
C VAL A 149 -14.13 -8.71 19.81
N VAL A 150 -15.10 -8.87 20.70
CA VAL A 150 -15.81 -10.13 20.89
C VAL A 150 -17.23 -10.06 20.34
N SER A 151 -17.79 -11.22 20.01
CA SER A 151 -19.17 -11.42 19.55
C SER A 151 -20.24 -10.66 20.34
N GLY A 152 -20.14 -10.58 21.66
CA GLY A 152 -21.08 -9.80 22.47
C GLY A 152 -21.09 -8.31 22.13
N ASP A 153 -19.92 -7.73 21.82
CA ASP A 153 -19.80 -6.32 21.46
C ASP A 153 -20.45 -6.01 20.11
N TYR A 154 -20.38 -6.95 19.16
CA TYR A 154 -21.08 -6.83 17.89
C TYR A 154 -22.58 -6.65 18.08
N PHE A 155 -23.21 -7.47 18.93
CA PHE A 155 -24.63 -7.38 19.19
C PHE A 155 -25.02 -6.10 19.93
N ASP A 156 -24.23 -5.70 20.93
CA ASP A 156 -24.43 -4.44 21.65
C ASP A 156 -24.39 -3.25 20.69
N TRP A 157 -23.40 -3.19 19.81
CA TRP A 157 -23.27 -2.11 18.84
C TRP A 157 -24.31 -2.19 17.72
N ARG A 158 -24.62 -3.37 17.18
CA ARG A 158 -25.64 -3.55 16.14
C ARG A 158 -27.00 -3.02 16.59
N ASP A 159 -27.40 -3.30 17.82
CA ASP A 159 -28.75 -3.02 18.30
C ASP A 159 -28.92 -1.65 18.96
N GLN A 160 -27.90 -1.16 19.67
CA GLN A 160 -28.03 0.03 20.52
C GLN A 160 -27.50 1.32 19.86
N ASN A 161 -26.71 1.21 18.79
CA ASN A 161 -26.16 2.38 18.11
C ASN A 161 -27.28 3.23 17.46
N LYS A 162 -27.04 4.54 17.40
CA LYS A 162 -27.91 5.51 16.74
C LYS A 162 -27.24 6.20 15.56
N THR A 163 -25.93 6.03 15.41
CA THR A 163 -25.08 6.77 14.48
C THR A 163 -24.73 5.99 13.21
N LEU A 164 -24.77 4.66 13.24
CA LEU A 164 -24.45 3.80 12.11
C LEU A 164 -25.75 3.44 11.36
N GLU A 165 -25.65 3.36 10.04
CA GLU A 165 -26.69 2.86 9.16
C GLU A 165 -26.70 1.33 9.15
N ARG A 166 -25.50 0.72 9.14
CA ARG A 166 -25.31 -0.73 9.17
C ARG A 166 -24.06 -1.09 9.99
N VAL A 167 -24.10 -2.26 10.61
CA VAL A 167 -22.96 -2.87 11.33
C VAL A 167 -22.82 -4.32 10.85
N THR A 168 -21.65 -4.66 10.33
CA THR A 168 -21.31 -6.03 9.92
C THR A 168 -20.13 -6.54 10.73
N ALA A 169 -20.08 -7.85 10.94
CA ALA A 169 -18.95 -8.51 11.55
C ALA A 169 -18.45 -9.63 10.64
N TYR A 170 -17.15 -9.90 10.73
CA TYR A 170 -16.54 -11.05 10.08
C TYR A 170 -15.43 -11.67 10.92
N ASP A 171 -15.20 -12.97 10.69
CA ASP A 171 -14.14 -13.79 11.28
C ASP A 171 -13.24 -14.26 10.13
N PRO A 172 -12.04 -13.67 9.96
CA PRO A 172 -11.11 -14.06 8.90
C PRO A 172 -10.32 -15.34 9.24
N ALA A 173 -10.43 -15.87 10.46
CA ALA A 173 -9.67 -17.03 10.92
C ALA A 173 -10.39 -18.36 10.63
N VAL A 174 -11.26 -18.38 9.61
CA VAL A 174 -12.01 -19.57 9.21
C VAL A 174 -11.20 -20.36 8.18
N SER A 175 -11.12 -21.67 8.35
CA SER A 175 -10.50 -22.54 7.35
C SER A 175 -11.22 -23.86 7.24
N PHE A 176 -11.19 -24.43 6.04
CA PHE A 176 -11.88 -25.67 5.71
C PHE A 176 -10.94 -26.65 5.01
N ASP A 177 -11.11 -27.94 5.31
CA ASP A 177 -10.54 -29.03 4.52
C ASP A 177 -11.48 -29.29 3.33
N LEU A 178 -11.03 -28.92 2.14
CA LEU A 178 -11.73 -29.16 0.88
C LEU A 178 -11.46 -30.59 0.42
N THR A 179 -12.54 -31.33 0.18
CA THR A 179 -12.50 -32.74 -0.23
C THR A 179 -13.51 -33.02 -1.34
N GLY A 180 -13.49 -34.23 -1.90
CA GLY A 180 -14.50 -34.70 -2.87
C GLY A 180 -14.14 -34.50 -4.35
N ARG A 181 -13.23 -33.58 -4.69
CA ARG A 181 -12.75 -33.40 -6.07
C ARG A 181 -11.26 -33.03 -6.07
N GLY A 182 -10.44 -33.79 -6.81
CA GLY A 182 -9.00 -33.56 -6.89
C GLY A 182 -8.25 -33.84 -5.59
N THR A 183 -7.08 -33.22 -5.43
CA THR A 183 -6.25 -33.36 -4.23
C THR A 183 -6.87 -32.58 -3.06
N PRO A 184 -7.03 -33.19 -1.87
CA PRO A 184 -7.48 -32.46 -0.69
C PRO A 184 -6.62 -31.24 -0.42
N ALA A 185 -7.26 -30.12 -0.14
CA ALA A 185 -6.59 -28.83 0.08
C ALA A 185 -7.20 -28.11 1.27
N ARG A 186 -6.38 -27.36 2.01
CA ARG A 186 -6.88 -26.45 3.04
C ARG A 186 -7.22 -25.12 2.38
N ILE A 187 -8.42 -24.64 2.65
CA ILE A 187 -8.97 -23.40 2.11
C ILE A 187 -9.09 -22.37 3.22
N HIS A 188 -8.56 -21.18 2.95
CA HIS A 188 -8.74 -19.99 3.79
C HIS A 188 -10.06 -19.31 3.44
N ALA A 189 -10.94 -19.17 4.43
CA ALA A 189 -12.27 -18.61 4.29
C ALA A 189 -12.51 -17.51 5.31
N ALA A 190 -13.55 -16.70 5.10
CA ALA A 190 -14.04 -15.80 6.12
C ALA A 190 -15.51 -16.10 6.43
N GLY A 191 -15.83 -16.16 7.72
CA GLY A 191 -17.21 -16.10 8.19
C GLY A 191 -17.67 -14.65 8.15
N VAL A 192 -18.77 -14.34 7.47
CA VAL A 192 -19.28 -12.96 7.35
C VAL A 192 -20.77 -12.92 7.72
N SER A 193 -21.21 -11.83 8.36
CA SER A 193 -22.64 -11.65 8.63
C SER A 193 -23.42 -11.45 7.33
N ALA A 194 -24.71 -11.79 7.31
CA ALA A 194 -25.54 -11.73 6.09
C ALA A 194 -25.55 -10.34 5.42
N ASN A 195 -25.49 -9.27 6.22
CA ASN A 195 -25.46 -7.88 5.75
C ASN A 195 -24.07 -7.37 5.34
N PHE A 196 -23.04 -8.22 5.29
CA PHE A 196 -21.67 -7.84 4.94
C PHE A 196 -21.56 -7.19 3.56
N PHE A 197 -22.11 -7.85 2.53
CA PHE A 197 -22.10 -7.37 1.14
C PHE A 197 -22.79 -6.02 0.99
N GLN A 198 -23.93 -5.86 1.66
CA GLN A 198 -24.73 -4.64 1.67
C GLN A 198 -24.02 -3.50 2.42
N THR A 199 -23.24 -3.81 3.45
CA THR A 199 -22.49 -2.81 4.21
C THR A 199 -21.31 -2.28 3.40
N LEU A 200 -20.59 -3.16 2.69
CA LEU A 200 -19.51 -2.76 1.79
C LEU A 200 -19.99 -2.24 0.42
N GLY A 201 -21.27 -2.43 0.10
CA GLY A 201 -21.87 -2.02 -1.17
C GLY A 201 -21.43 -2.86 -2.38
N VAL A 202 -20.95 -4.09 -2.18
CA VAL A 202 -20.50 -4.96 -3.27
C VAL A 202 -21.21 -6.30 -3.20
N ASP A 203 -22.08 -6.55 -4.18
CA ASP A 203 -22.80 -7.81 -4.32
C ASP A 203 -22.05 -8.82 -5.21
N PRO A 204 -22.33 -10.13 -5.07
CA PRO A 204 -21.85 -11.16 -5.99
C PRO A 204 -22.23 -10.84 -7.45
N GLN A 205 -21.27 -11.02 -8.38
CA GLN A 205 -21.52 -10.82 -9.83
C GLN A 205 -22.39 -11.92 -10.44
N LEU A 206 -22.42 -13.08 -9.78
CA LEU A 206 -23.19 -14.26 -10.15
C LEU A 206 -23.85 -14.79 -8.90
N GLY A 207 -25.15 -15.10 -8.97
CA GLY A 207 -25.92 -15.63 -7.85
C GLY A 207 -26.40 -14.53 -6.90
N ARG A 208 -26.30 -14.76 -5.59
CA ARG A 208 -26.82 -13.87 -4.54
C ARG A 208 -25.95 -13.82 -3.29
N SER A 209 -26.18 -12.79 -2.49
CA SER A 209 -25.68 -12.64 -1.12
C SER A 209 -26.37 -13.60 -0.15
N PHE A 210 -25.85 -13.72 1.07
CA PHE A 210 -26.46 -14.55 2.13
C PHE A 210 -27.77 -13.95 2.63
N THR A 211 -28.68 -14.83 3.00
CA THR A 211 -29.94 -14.50 3.67
C THR A 211 -29.75 -14.48 5.19
N HIS A 212 -30.69 -13.83 5.88
CA HIS A 212 -30.69 -13.84 7.35
C HIS A 212 -30.86 -15.25 7.93
N GLU A 213 -31.63 -16.12 7.27
CA GLU A 213 -31.87 -17.51 7.67
C GLU A 213 -30.60 -18.38 7.56
N GLU A 214 -29.79 -18.16 6.53
CA GLU A 214 -28.47 -18.80 6.34
C GLU A 214 -27.47 -18.41 7.43
N ASP A 215 -27.58 -17.19 7.97
CA ASP A 215 -26.70 -16.65 9.01
C ASP A 215 -27.24 -16.85 10.43
N GLN A 216 -28.29 -17.67 10.59
CA GLN A 216 -28.72 -18.16 11.90
C GLN A 216 -27.90 -19.38 12.36
N PRO A 217 -27.83 -19.64 13.68
CA PRO A 217 -27.27 -20.88 14.19
C PRO A 217 -27.95 -22.10 13.55
N SER A 218 -27.15 -23.03 13.03
CA SER A 218 -27.65 -24.21 12.29
C SER A 218 -28.38 -23.88 10.98
N GLY A 219 -28.21 -22.67 10.45
CA GLY A 219 -28.68 -22.30 9.12
C GLY A 219 -28.01 -23.16 8.03
N PRO A 220 -28.60 -23.20 6.81
CA PRO A 220 -28.07 -24.03 5.73
C PRO A 220 -26.62 -23.66 5.35
N ASN A 221 -25.81 -24.69 5.14
CA ASN A 221 -24.42 -24.55 4.71
C ASN A 221 -24.33 -23.99 3.29
N THR A 222 -23.98 -22.71 3.18
CA THR A 222 -23.85 -22.01 1.91
C THR A 222 -22.50 -21.30 1.81
N VAL A 223 -22.05 -21.08 0.58
CA VAL A 223 -20.75 -20.47 0.30
C VAL A 223 -20.85 -19.50 -0.87
N VAL A 224 -20.16 -18.37 -0.74
CA VAL A 224 -19.89 -17.43 -1.84
C VAL A 224 -18.41 -17.53 -2.20
N LEU A 225 -18.12 -17.81 -3.47
CA LEU A 225 -16.74 -18.01 -3.93
C LEU A 225 -16.08 -16.68 -4.28
N MET A 226 -14.80 -16.54 -3.95
CA MET A 226 -13.99 -15.43 -4.47
C MET A 226 -13.61 -15.73 -5.93
N GLN A 227 -13.52 -14.69 -6.76
CA GLN A 227 -13.25 -14.82 -8.20
C GLN A 227 -12.05 -15.73 -8.50
N ALA A 228 -10.92 -15.50 -7.84
CA ALA A 228 -9.69 -16.25 -8.11
C ALA A 228 -9.85 -17.75 -7.85
N PHE A 229 -10.54 -18.12 -6.77
CA PHE A 229 -10.80 -19.51 -6.43
C PHE A 229 -11.79 -20.16 -7.41
N TRP A 230 -12.84 -19.44 -7.82
CA TRP A 230 -13.76 -19.91 -8.85
C TRP A 230 -13.04 -20.18 -10.19
N GLN A 231 -12.13 -19.30 -10.60
CA GLN A 231 -11.32 -19.49 -11.80
C GLN A 231 -10.38 -20.70 -11.68
N GLN A 232 -9.65 -20.81 -10.57
CA GLN A 232 -8.63 -21.83 -10.39
C GLN A 232 -9.23 -23.24 -10.18
N TYR A 233 -10.29 -23.36 -9.39
CA TYR A 233 -10.84 -24.65 -8.97
C TYR A 233 -12.01 -25.11 -9.85
N PHE A 234 -12.84 -24.18 -10.33
CA PHE A 234 -14.01 -24.48 -11.16
C PHE A 234 -13.83 -24.10 -12.64
N GLY A 235 -12.66 -23.58 -13.04
CA GLY A 235 -12.40 -23.21 -14.43
C GLY A 235 -13.28 -22.06 -14.93
N SER A 236 -13.81 -21.23 -14.04
CA SER A 236 -14.81 -20.18 -14.37
C SER A 236 -16.15 -20.72 -14.90
N ASP A 237 -16.55 -21.93 -14.51
CA ASP A 237 -17.84 -22.52 -14.90
C ASP A 237 -19.03 -21.66 -14.40
N PRO A 238 -19.83 -21.05 -15.30
CA PRO A 238 -20.98 -20.23 -14.91
C PRO A 238 -22.12 -21.05 -14.31
N GLN A 239 -22.12 -22.38 -14.48
CA GLN A 239 -23.09 -23.29 -13.87
C GLN A 239 -22.68 -23.72 -12.45
N VAL A 240 -21.77 -23.00 -11.79
CA VAL A 240 -21.32 -23.32 -10.42
C VAL A 240 -22.43 -23.12 -9.38
N LEU A 241 -23.41 -22.25 -9.64
CA LEU A 241 -24.51 -21.98 -8.70
C LEU A 241 -25.33 -23.24 -8.41
N GLY A 242 -25.66 -23.46 -7.14
CA GLY A 242 -26.40 -24.64 -6.67
C GLY A 242 -25.56 -25.92 -6.59
N LYS A 243 -24.33 -25.94 -7.12
CA LYS A 243 -23.42 -27.07 -6.93
C LYS A 243 -22.91 -27.11 -5.48
N THR A 244 -22.61 -28.31 -5.01
CA THR A 244 -22.10 -28.53 -3.66
C THR A 244 -20.58 -28.69 -3.64
N VAL A 245 -19.96 -28.14 -2.61
CA VAL A 245 -18.54 -28.30 -2.27
C VAL A 245 -18.45 -28.99 -0.92
N THR A 246 -17.58 -29.99 -0.78
CA THR A 246 -17.42 -30.69 0.50
C THR A 246 -16.33 -30.02 1.32
N LEU A 247 -16.74 -29.29 2.35
CA LEU A 247 -15.87 -28.57 3.29
C LEU A 247 -15.99 -29.24 4.66
N ASN A 248 -14.87 -29.65 5.26
CA ASN A 248 -14.85 -30.37 6.54
C ASN A 248 -15.77 -31.61 6.56
N SER A 249 -15.83 -32.33 5.42
CA SER A 249 -16.73 -33.47 5.19
C SER A 249 -18.23 -33.14 5.21
N ALA A 250 -18.61 -31.86 5.20
CA ALA A 250 -20.00 -31.40 5.09
C ALA A 250 -20.26 -30.75 3.72
N PRO A 251 -21.45 -30.94 3.13
CA PRO A 251 -21.80 -30.29 1.87
C PRO A 251 -22.14 -28.80 2.11
N TYR A 252 -21.55 -27.91 1.31
CA TYR A 252 -21.85 -26.49 1.22
C TYR A 252 -22.34 -26.14 -0.18
N THR A 253 -23.48 -25.46 -0.28
CA THR A 253 -24.06 -25.07 -1.57
C THR A 253 -23.50 -23.74 -2.03
N VAL A 254 -23.02 -23.66 -3.27
CA VAL A 254 -22.54 -22.41 -3.87
C VAL A 254 -23.73 -21.52 -4.22
N VAL A 255 -23.84 -20.37 -3.57
CA VAL A 255 -24.96 -19.42 -3.78
C VAL A 255 -24.53 -18.15 -4.53
N GLY A 256 -23.24 -17.88 -4.62
CA GLY A 256 -22.74 -16.73 -5.39
C GLY A 256 -21.24 -16.75 -5.67
N VAL A 257 -20.81 -15.84 -6.54
CA VAL A 257 -19.40 -15.58 -6.88
C VAL A 257 -19.13 -14.08 -6.85
N MET A 258 -18.10 -13.65 -6.11
CA MET A 258 -17.72 -12.25 -6.02
C MET A 258 -17.07 -11.73 -7.32
N PRO A 259 -17.27 -10.44 -7.68
CA PRO A 259 -16.62 -9.86 -8.83
C PRO A 259 -15.10 -9.81 -8.69
N ALA A 260 -14.40 -9.81 -9.83
CA ALA A 260 -12.93 -9.68 -9.87
C ALA A 260 -12.39 -8.38 -9.26
N SER A 261 -13.23 -7.35 -9.16
CA SER A 261 -12.91 -6.07 -8.51
C SER A 261 -12.99 -6.12 -6.98
N PHE A 262 -13.74 -7.07 -6.41
CA PHE A 262 -13.87 -7.20 -4.97
C PHE A 262 -12.54 -7.62 -4.35
N ARG A 263 -12.18 -6.94 -3.27
CA ARG A 263 -11.06 -7.29 -2.41
C ARG A 263 -11.61 -7.43 -1.01
N PHE A 264 -11.20 -8.49 -0.32
CA PHE A 264 -11.62 -8.69 1.06
C PHE A 264 -10.87 -7.68 1.95
N PRO A 265 -11.55 -7.00 2.89
CA PRO A 265 -10.88 -6.05 3.77
C PRO A 265 -9.92 -6.79 4.71
N GLY A 266 -8.65 -6.41 4.66
CA GLY A 266 -7.60 -6.93 5.55
C GLY A 266 -6.79 -8.10 4.99
N ASP A 267 -7.43 -9.19 4.55
CA ASP A 267 -6.71 -10.41 4.15
C ASP A 267 -6.88 -10.75 2.66
N ALA A 268 -5.75 -10.93 1.96
CA ALA A 268 -5.68 -11.27 0.54
C ALA A 268 -5.90 -12.75 0.24
N GLU A 269 -5.75 -13.62 1.23
CA GLU A 269 -5.76 -15.07 1.04
C GLU A 269 -7.15 -15.69 1.15
N ILE A 270 -8.18 -14.89 1.43
CA ILE A 270 -9.57 -15.38 1.51
C ILE A 270 -10.02 -15.88 0.14
N GLN A 271 -10.34 -17.17 0.06
CA GLN A 271 -10.76 -17.87 -1.16
C GLN A 271 -12.27 -18.03 -1.27
N MET A 272 -12.99 -17.99 -0.14
CA MET A 272 -14.44 -18.09 -0.09
C MET A 272 -15.00 -17.44 1.18
N LEU A 273 -16.29 -17.12 1.15
CA LEU A 273 -17.04 -16.56 2.25
C LEU A 273 -18.13 -17.56 2.67
N VAL A 274 -18.37 -17.68 3.96
CA VAL A 274 -19.46 -18.48 4.55
C VAL A 274 -20.26 -17.61 5.52
N PRO A 275 -21.53 -17.92 5.80
CA PRO A 275 -22.27 -17.24 6.87
C PRO A 275 -21.57 -17.42 8.22
N LEU A 276 -21.61 -16.39 9.06
CA LEU A 276 -20.93 -16.38 10.36
C LEU A 276 -21.66 -17.26 11.39
N GLN A 277 -23.00 -17.33 11.28
CA GLN A 277 -23.90 -18.17 12.08
C GLN A 277 -23.70 -17.99 13.59
N LEU A 278 -23.65 -16.73 14.05
CA LEU A 278 -23.48 -16.43 15.48
C LEU A 278 -24.73 -16.83 16.27
N ASN A 279 -24.53 -17.51 17.39
CA ASN A 279 -25.60 -17.79 18.35
C ASN A 279 -25.80 -16.61 19.30
N GLU A 280 -26.70 -15.71 18.95
CA GLU A 280 -26.94 -14.47 19.68
C GLU A 280 -27.19 -14.67 21.18
N THR A 281 -28.02 -15.64 21.58
CA THR A 281 -28.32 -15.89 22.99
C THR A 281 -27.08 -16.35 23.75
N GLY A 282 -26.32 -17.31 23.20
CA GLY A 282 -25.10 -17.82 23.84
C GLY A 282 -23.96 -16.80 23.87
N GLU A 283 -23.81 -16.03 22.80
CA GLU A 283 -22.73 -15.04 22.64
C GLU A 283 -22.98 -13.77 23.47
N ARG A 284 -24.25 -13.37 23.66
CA ARG A 284 -24.64 -12.23 24.52
C ARG A 284 -24.56 -12.52 26.01
N MET A 285 -24.90 -13.73 26.41
CA MET A 285 -24.84 -14.10 27.83
C MET A 285 -23.43 -13.93 28.40
N ARG A 286 -22.39 -13.97 27.54
CA ARG A 286 -20.98 -13.92 27.94
C ARG A 286 -20.66 -14.95 29.05
N GLU A 287 -21.55 -15.93 29.22
CA GLU A 287 -21.65 -16.95 30.27
C GLU A 287 -22.21 -18.21 29.61
N GLY A 288 -21.37 -19.24 29.52
CA GLY A 288 -21.68 -20.50 28.84
C GLY A 288 -20.41 -21.26 28.46
N ALA A 289 -20.56 -22.54 28.11
CA ALA A 289 -19.43 -23.44 27.78
C ALA A 289 -18.70 -23.11 26.47
N ALA A 290 -19.22 -22.18 25.64
CA ALA A 290 -18.59 -21.69 24.43
C ALA A 290 -18.01 -20.30 24.67
N ALA A 291 -16.71 -20.10 24.43
CA ALA A 291 -16.12 -18.78 24.59
C ALA A 291 -16.49 -17.82 23.47
N PRO A 292 -16.47 -16.51 23.76
CA PRO A 292 -16.74 -15.48 22.77
C PRO A 292 -15.82 -15.59 21.56
N ARG A 293 -16.39 -15.44 20.36
CA ARG A 293 -15.63 -15.38 19.11
C ARG A 293 -14.99 -14.01 18.95
N LEU A 294 -13.74 -14.00 18.52
CA LEU A 294 -13.05 -12.77 18.09
C LEU A 294 -13.55 -12.38 16.71
N LEU A 295 -13.97 -11.13 16.56
CA LEU A 295 -14.55 -10.61 15.34
C LEU A 295 -13.84 -9.34 14.90
N ARG A 296 -13.91 -9.07 13.60
CA ARG A 296 -13.59 -7.78 13.00
C ARG A 296 -14.91 -7.08 12.66
N ILE A 297 -15.06 -5.80 13.02
CA ILE A 297 -16.32 -5.08 12.87
C ILE A 297 -16.14 -3.87 11.97
N VAL A 298 -17.02 -3.76 10.98
CA VAL A 298 -17.12 -2.63 10.07
C VAL A 298 -18.51 -2.02 10.19
N GLY A 299 -18.55 -0.70 10.36
CA GLY A 299 -19.79 0.08 10.35
C GLY A 299 -19.87 0.96 9.10
N LEU A 300 -21.10 1.23 8.65
CA LEU A 300 -21.39 2.29 7.68
C LEU A 300 -22.03 3.45 8.44
N ILE A 301 -21.34 4.60 8.55
CA ILE A 301 -21.88 5.77 9.25
C ILE A 301 -23.01 6.41 8.43
N LYS A 302 -24.08 6.92 9.06
CA LYS A 302 -25.16 7.69 8.39
C LYS A 302 -24.62 8.93 7.65
N PRO A 303 -25.23 9.40 6.54
CA PRO A 303 -24.67 10.46 5.69
C PRO A 303 -24.28 11.77 6.40
N ASP A 304 -25.02 12.15 7.45
CA ASP A 304 -24.86 13.43 8.16
C ASP A 304 -24.19 13.29 9.54
N VAL A 305 -23.54 12.14 9.81
CA VAL A 305 -22.92 11.85 11.10
C VAL A 305 -21.40 11.84 10.97
N THR A 306 -20.73 12.54 11.88
CA THR A 306 -19.25 12.57 11.94
C THR A 306 -18.71 11.36 12.70
N ILE A 307 -17.46 10.97 12.40
CA ILE A 307 -16.75 9.90 13.12
C ILE A 307 -16.71 10.19 14.63
N ALA A 308 -16.44 11.43 15.03
CA ALA A 308 -16.42 11.84 16.43
C ALA A 308 -17.78 11.61 17.13
N ARG A 309 -18.89 11.82 16.42
CA ARG A 309 -20.23 11.56 16.96
C ARG A 309 -20.54 10.07 17.05
N ALA A 310 -20.10 9.28 16.07
CA ALA A 310 -20.20 7.81 16.11
C ALA A 310 -19.36 7.22 17.25
N GLN A 311 -18.14 7.70 17.44
CA GLN A 311 -17.27 7.37 18.58
C GLN A 311 -17.98 7.63 19.91
N ALA A 312 -18.55 8.83 20.10
CA ALA A 312 -19.25 9.18 21.33
C ALA A 312 -20.50 8.32 21.61
N ASP A 313 -21.26 7.98 20.56
CA ASP A 313 -22.44 7.10 20.65
C ASP A 313 -22.05 5.68 21.09
N LEU A 314 -21.06 5.09 20.43
CA LEU A 314 -20.59 3.75 20.78
C LEU A 314 -19.86 3.71 22.15
N ASP A 315 -19.17 4.78 22.55
CA ASP A 315 -18.61 4.91 23.90
C ASP A 315 -19.70 4.95 24.98
N ALA A 316 -20.85 5.56 24.69
CA ALA A 316 -21.98 5.57 25.60
C ALA A 316 -22.57 4.15 25.78
N ILE A 317 -22.70 3.38 24.67
CA ILE A 317 -23.14 1.97 24.71
C ILE A 317 -22.18 1.14 25.55
N ARG A 318 -20.87 1.30 25.33
CA ARG A 318 -19.83 0.61 26.10
C ARG A 318 -19.95 0.88 27.60
N LYS A 319 -20.05 2.15 28.00
CA LYS A 319 -20.21 2.56 29.41
C LYS A 319 -21.47 1.98 30.04
N HIS A 320 -22.58 1.95 29.28
CA HIS A 320 -23.84 1.36 29.75
C HIS A 320 -23.75 -0.15 29.93
N ALA A 321 -23.10 -0.85 29.00
CA ALA A 321 -22.84 -2.29 29.09
C ALA A 321 -21.93 -2.64 30.27
N GLU A 322 -20.86 -1.86 30.50
CA GLU A 322 -19.95 -1.99 31.65
C GLU A 322 -20.69 -1.76 32.98
N ALA A 323 -21.51 -0.72 33.08
CA ALA A 323 -22.30 -0.42 34.29
C ALA A 323 -23.33 -1.51 34.60
N SER A 324 -24.01 -2.05 33.57
CA SER A 324 -24.99 -3.14 33.73
C SER A 324 -24.33 -4.44 34.19
N GLN A 325 -23.12 -4.73 33.72
CA GLN A 325 -22.32 -5.87 34.18
C GLN A 325 -21.86 -5.71 35.62
N MET A 326 -21.48 -4.49 36.02
CA MET A 326 -21.05 -4.21 37.40
C MET A 326 -22.20 -4.33 38.40
N ASN A 327 -23.44 -4.06 37.96
CA ASN A 327 -24.63 -4.13 38.81
C ASN A 327 -25.22 -5.56 38.91
N ASN A 328 -25.05 -6.39 37.86
CA ASN A 328 -25.52 -7.78 37.84
C ASN A 328 -24.47 -8.80 38.31
N GLY A 329 -23.21 -8.37 38.50
CA GLY A 329 -22.10 -9.21 38.97
C GLY A 329 -21.79 -9.01 40.44
N GLY A 330 -22.44 -9.78 41.33
CA GLY A 330 -21.74 -10.28 42.53
C GLY A 330 -20.49 -11.06 42.08
N PRO A 331 -19.48 -11.30 42.94
CA PRO A 331 -18.26 -11.98 42.53
C PRO A 331 -18.63 -13.28 41.81
N GLY A 332 -18.38 -13.32 40.49
CA GLY A 332 -18.50 -14.56 39.72
C GLY A 332 -17.71 -15.63 40.46
N PRO A 333 -18.15 -16.91 40.42
CA PRO A 333 -17.75 -17.92 41.41
C PRO A 333 -16.26 -17.80 41.65
N ALA A 334 -15.91 -17.42 42.89
CA ALA A 334 -14.56 -17.57 43.40
C ALA A 334 -14.11 -18.95 42.94
N SER A 335 -12.95 -19.02 42.29
CA SER A 335 -12.27 -20.25 41.91
C SER A 335 -12.68 -21.38 42.86
N GLY A 336 -13.59 -22.24 42.40
CA GLY A 336 -14.00 -23.38 43.18
C GLY A 336 -12.75 -24.20 43.41
N SER A 337 -12.30 -24.27 44.65
CA SER A 337 -11.26 -25.14 45.17
C SER A 337 -11.74 -26.59 45.19
N GLY A 338 -12.29 -27.07 44.07
CA GLY A 338 -12.78 -28.43 43.87
C GLY A 338 -12.15 -29.05 42.60
N PRO A 339 -11.80 -30.35 42.61
CA PRO A 339 -11.15 -31.02 41.49
C PRO A 339 -12.19 -31.34 40.40
N GLY A 340 -12.60 -30.33 39.63
CA GLY A 340 -13.41 -30.51 38.43
C GLY A 340 -12.52 -30.79 37.21
N PRO A 341 -12.87 -31.73 36.32
CA PRO A 341 -12.08 -32.00 35.12
C PRO A 341 -12.10 -30.76 34.22
N ALA A 342 -10.91 -30.28 33.82
CA ALA A 342 -10.83 -29.25 32.80
C ALA A 342 -11.54 -29.73 31.52
N PRO A 343 -12.30 -28.87 30.83
CA PRO A 343 -12.97 -29.25 29.60
C PRO A 343 -11.92 -29.70 28.58
N ARG A 344 -12.06 -30.96 28.15
CA ARG A 344 -11.22 -31.60 27.15
C ARG A 344 -11.79 -31.29 25.77
N GLY A 345 -11.26 -30.25 25.15
CA GLY A 345 -11.62 -29.81 23.80
C GLY A 345 -11.00 -28.45 23.54
N GLY A 346 -10.59 -28.17 22.29
CA GLY A 346 -9.98 -26.91 21.86
C GLY A 346 -10.93 -25.71 21.92
N SER A 347 -11.78 -25.62 22.93
CA SER A 347 -12.61 -24.47 23.19
C SER A 347 -11.69 -23.27 23.38
N ARG A 348 -11.79 -22.33 22.43
CA ARG A 348 -11.40 -20.92 22.57
C ARG A 348 -11.76 -20.54 24.00
N HIS A 349 -10.87 -19.91 24.77
CA HIS A 349 -11.17 -19.41 26.13
C HIS A 349 -10.57 -18.01 26.19
N VAL A 350 -11.35 -17.01 25.80
CA VAL A 350 -11.09 -15.64 26.25
C VAL A 350 -11.61 -15.59 27.69
N MET A 351 -10.72 -15.77 28.65
CA MET A 351 -11.06 -15.60 30.07
C MET A 351 -11.57 -14.16 30.26
N ARG A 352 -12.71 -14.02 30.94
CA ARG A 352 -13.42 -12.75 31.16
C ARG A 352 -12.49 -11.71 31.79
N PRO A 353 -12.42 -10.48 31.27
CA PRO A 353 -11.93 -9.35 32.06
C PRO A 353 -12.97 -9.07 33.15
N ASN A 354 -12.69 -9.50 34.39
CA ASN A 354 -13.49 -9.10 35.55
C ASN A 354 -13.07 -7.67 35.97
N GLY A 355 -13.96 -6.69 35.75
CA GLY A 355 -13.84 -5.31 36.26
C GLY A 355 -13.28 -4.30 35.26
N PRO A 356 -13.66 -3.00 35.38
CA PRO A 356 -13.58 -2.03 34.30
C PRO A 356 -12.12 -1.79 33.90
N SER A 357 -11.73 -2.33 32.76
CA SER A 357 -10.44 -2.04 32.13
C SER A 357 -10.54 -0.65 31.49
N ASP A 358 -9.44 0.10 31.48
CA ASP A 358 -9.20 1.31 30.66
C ASP A 358 -9.21 0.97 29.15
N THR A 359 -10.23 0.24 28.74
CA THR A 359 -10.50 -0.15 27.37
C THR A 359 -11.04 1.10 26.71
N GLN A 360 -10.47 1.48 25.59
CA GLN A 360 -10.92 2.63 24.83
C GLN A 360 -11.56 2.13 23.56
N LEU A 361 -12.72 2.64 23.21
CA LEU A 361 -13.27 2.37 21.89
C LEU A 361 -12.45 3.16 20.88
N LYS A 362 -12.19 2.58 19.71
CA LYS A 362 -11.57 3.25 18.57
C LYS A 362 -12.46 3.08 17.35
N VAL A 363 -12.91 4.21 16.81
CA VAL A 363 -13.64 4.34 15.57
C VAL A 363 -12.82 5.19 14.62
N VAL A 364 -12.31 4.58 13.57
CA VAL A 364 -11.52 5.23 12.52
C VAL A 364 -12.07 4.87 11.16
N THR A 365 -11.74 5.64 10.11
CA THR A 365 -12.12 5.24 8.75
C THR A 365 -11.52 3.88 8.42
N LEU A 366 -12.22 3.08 7.61
CA LEU A 366 -11.69 1.80 7.15
C LEU A 366 -10.38 1.99 6.38
N GLU A 367 -10.25 3.09 5.64
CA GLU A 367 -9.04 3.47 4.92
C GLU A 367 -7.86 3.70 5.87
N GLU A 368 -8.04 4.49 6.93
CA GLU A 368 -7.01 4.74 7.94
C GLU A 368 -6.59 3.47 8.67
N HIS A 369 -7.54 2.58 9.00
CA HIS A 369 -7.22 1.30 9.64
C HIS A 369 -6.35 0.41 8.73
N LEU A 370 -6.76 0.23 7.47
CA LEU A 370 -6.02 -0.60 6.51
C LEU A 370 -4.65 0.01 6.16
N ALA A 371 -4.57 1.34 6.06
CA ALA A 371 -3.34 2.06 5.74
C ALA A 371 -2.33 2.05 6.90
N GLY A 372 -2.82 2.04 8.14
CA GLY A 372 -1.99 2.20 9.33
C GLY A 372 -1.10 3.44 9.23
N ASN A 373 0.19 3.29 9.51
CA ASN A 373 1.17 4.39 9.45
C ASN A 373 1.82 4.57 8.07
N LEU A 374 1.46 3.76 7.06
CA LEU A 374 2.09 3.82 5.74
C LEU A 374 1.98 5.19 5.06
N PRO A 375 0.84 5.91 5.08
CA PRO A 375 0.72 7.20 4.41
C PRO A 375 1.81 8.20 4.85
N SER A 376 2.02 8.33 6.15
CA SER A 376 3.01 9.25 6.73
C SER A 376 4.45 8.86 6.37
N THR A 377 4.77 7.57 6.46
CA THR A 377 6.09 7.05 6.06
C THR A 377 6.34 7.25 4.57
N MET A 378 5.36 6.97 3.71
CA MET A 378 5.47 7.12 2.26
C MET A 378 5.55 8.59 1.82
N LEU A 379 4.84 9.51 2.50
CA LEU A 379 4.94 10.96 2.27
C LEU A 379 6.33 11.49 2.61
N THR A 380 6.90 11.03 3.73
CA THR A 380 8.26 11.40 4.14
C THR A 380 9.28 10.87 3.13
N LEU A 381 9.10 9.63 2.66
CA LEU A 381 9.95 9.02 1.64
C LEU A 381 9.82 9.74 0.29
N LEU A 382 8.61 10.17 -0.09
CA LEU A 382 8.36 10.95 -1.30
C LEU A 382 9.08 12.30 -1.23
N GLY A 383 9.03 12.98 -0.08
CA GLY A 383 9.79 14.21 0.16
C GLY A 383 11.31 13.99 0.04
N ALA A 384 11.83 12.93 0.67
CA ALA A 384 13.24 12.59 0.61
C ALA A 384 13.72 12.31 -0.83
N VAL A 385 12.96 11.54 -1.60
CA VAL A 385 13.31 11.24 -3.00
C VAL A 385 13.05 12.41 -3.95
N GLY A 386 12.15 13.34 -3.59
CA GLY A 386 12.05 14.65 -4.22
C GLY A 386 13.35 15.46 -4.09
N LEU A 387 13.99 15.47 -2.91
CA LEU A 387 15.30 16.11 -2.71
C LEU A 387 16.38 15.45 -3.57
N VAL A 388 16.39 14.11 -3.67
CA VAL A 388 17.32 13.37 -4.55
C VAL A 388 17.15 13.79 -6.01
N LEU A 389 15.92 14.01 -6.47
CA LEU A 389 15.67 14.52 -7.82
C LEU A 389 16.17 15.96 -7.99
N LEU A 390 16.06 16.83 -6.98
CA LEU A 390 16.64 18.18 -7.05
C LEU A 390 18.17 18.14 -7.18
N ILE A 391 18.83 17.19 -6.50
CA ILE A 391 20.27 16.93 -6.69
C ILE A 391 20.55 16.51 -8.13
N ALA A 392 19.82 15.52 -8.64
CA ALA A 392 19.95 15.08 -10.02
C ALA A 392 19.76 16.24 -11.02
N CYS A 393 18.78 17.11 -10.79
CA CYS A 393 18.56 18.33 -11.57
C CYS A 393 19.77 19.27 -11.51
N ALA A 394 20.32 19.52 -10.31
CA ALA A 394 21.50 20.38 -10.13
C ALA A 394 22.72 19.84 -10.88
N ASN A 395 22.93 18.52 -10.83
CA ASN A 395 24.05 17.84 -11.50
C ASN A 395 23.94 18.00 -13.02
N VAL A 396 22.75 17.75 -13.57
CA VAL A 396 22.49 17.92 -15.01
C VAL A 396 22.58 19.39 -15.42
N ALA A 397 22.11 20.32 -14.59
CA ALA A 397 22.25 21.75 -14.84
C ALA A 397 23.73 22.17 -14.88
N ASN A 398 24.57 21.68 -13.96
CA ASN A 398 26.02 21.92 -13.95
C ASN A 398 26.69 21.38 -15.23
N LEU A 399 26.36 20.16 -15.64
CA LEU A 399 26.90 19.59 -16.88
C LEU A 399 26.45 20.40 -18.12
N MET A 400 25.18 20.81 -18.17
CA MET A 400 24.62 21.67 -19.22
C MET A 400 25.30 23.04 -19.27
N LEU A 401 25.54 23.69 -18.14
CA LEU A 401 26.24 24.96 -18.04
C LEU A 401 27.69 24.86 -18.53
N THR A 402 28.37 23.76 -18.20
CA THR A 402 29.75 23.50 -18.67
C THR A 402 29.78 23.40 -20.20
N ARG A 403 28.80 22.69 -20.79
CA ARG A 403 28.67 22.53 -22.25
C ARG A 403 28.21 23.81 -22.95
N ALA A 404 27.32 24.59 -22.35
CA ALA A 404 26.89 25.89 -22.86
C ALA A 404 28.07 26.87 -22.96
N SER A 405 28.99 26.83 -21.99
CA SER A 405 30.21 27.64 -22.00
C SER A 405 31.12 27.32 -23.21
N ALA A 406 31.19 26.05 -23.63
CA ALA A 406 31.91 25.65 -24.84
C ALA A 406 31.23 26.11 -26.14
N ARG A 407 29.90 26.32 -26.13
CA ARG A 407 29.12 26.81 -27.29
C ARG A 407 28.93 28.32 -27.35
N THR A 408 29.58 29.07 -26.46
CA THR A 408 29.40 30.53 -26.37
C THR A 408 29.72 31.26 -27.68
N ARG A 409 30.74 30.81 -28.44
CA ARG A 409 31.09 31.39 -29.75
C ARG A 409 29.98 31.21 -30.79
N GLU A 410 29.37 30.04 -30.84
CA GLU A 410 28.27 29.74 -31.77
C GLU A 410 27.02 30.56 -31.45
N VAL A 411 26.67 30.67 -30.17
CA VAL A 411 25.52 31.46 -29.70
C VAL A 411 25.74 32.95 -29.97
N ALA A 412 26.96 33.47 -29.76
CA ALA A 412 27.31 34.85 -30.09
C ALA A 412 27.22 35.12 -31.59
N LEU A 413 27.71 34.22 -32.45
CA LEU A 413 27.60 34.35 -33.90
C LEU A 413 26.13 34.38 -34.37
N ARG A 414 25.26 33.53 -33.80
CA ARG A 414 23.82 33.53 -34.13
C ARG A 414 23.11 34.80 -33.66
N ALA A 415 23.49 35.35 -32.50
CA ALA A 415 22.96 36.61 -32.02
C ALA A 415 23.37 37.78 -32.93
N VAL A 416 24.60 37.78 -33.45
CA VAL A 416 25.10 38.77 -34.43
C VAL A 416 24.36 38.64 -35.77
N LEU A 417 23.99 37.43 -36.19
CA LEU A 417 23.17 37.16 -37.38
C LEU A 417 21.67 37.49 -37.21
N GLY A 418 21.28 38.15 -36.11
CA GLY A 418 19.90 38.62 -35.89
C GLY A 418 18.96 37.62 -35.20
N ALA A 419 19.45 36.51 -34.65
CA ALA A 419 18.59 35.59 -33.90
C ALA A 419 18.07 36.23 -32.59
N GLY A 420 16.75 36.37 -32.45
CA GLY A 420 16.13 36.90 -31.25
C GLY A 420 16.40 36.08 -29.98
N ARG A 421 16.46 36.74 -28.82
CA ARG A 421 16.74 36.12 -27.50
C ARG A 421 15.82 34.94 -27.18
N TRP A 422 14.54 35.03 -27.57
CA TRP A 422 13.56 33.97 -27.37
C TRP A 422 13.85 32.71 -28.18
N ARG A 423 14.43 32.83 -29.38
CA ARG A 423 14.82 31.68 -30.20
C ARG A 423 15.94 30.87 -29.56
N LEU A 424 16.91 31.54 -28.94
CA LEU A 424 18.00 30.91 -28.19
C LEU A 424 17.51 30.20 -26.92
N VAL A 425 16.62 30.85 -26.15
CA VAL A 425 16.01 30.26 -24.96
C VAL A 425 15.18 29.02 -25.30
N ARG A 426 14.33 29.12 -26.33
CA ARG A 426 13.49 28.00 -26.79
C ARG A 426 14.33 26.81 -27.25
N GLN A 427 15.43 27.06 -27.96
CA GLN A 427 16.35 26.01 -28.39
C GLN A 427 16.99 25.27 -27.21
N LEU A 428 17.54 25.99 -26.22
CA LEU A 428 18.16 25.38 -25.04
C LEU A 428 17.14 24.61 -24.18
N LEU A 429 15.92 25.14 -24.05
CA LEU A 429 14.82 24.45 -23.39
C LEU A 429 14.41 23.19 -24.15
N SER A 430 14.37 23.22 -25.49
CA SER A 430 14.04 22.02 -26.28
C SER A 430 15.09 20.92 -26.13
N GLU A 431 16.39 21.25 -26.10
CA GLU A 431 17.47 20.29 -25.82
C GLU A 431 17.30 19.66 -24.43
N SER A 432 17.01 20.50 -23.44
CA SER A 432 16.83 20.07 -22.05
C SER A 432 15.59 19.19 -21.88
N LEU A 433 14.48 19.55 -22.53
CA LEU A 433 13.23 18.82 -22.47
C LEU A 433 13.34 17.44 -23.14
N ILE A 434 14.04 17.31 -24.28
CA ILE A 434 14.25 16.01 -24.93
C ILE A 434 15.12 15.11 -24.06
N LEU A 435 16.16 15.67 -23.44
CA LEU A 435 17.00 14.94 -22.50
C LEU A 435 16.20 14.48 -21.27
N ALA A 436 15.36 15.36 -20.72
CA ALA A 436 14.46 15.02 -19.62
C ALA A 436 13.47 13.93 -20.02
N LEU A 437 12.84 14.02 -21.20
CA LEU A 437 11.92 13.00 -21.70
C LEU A 437 12.61 11.64 -21.87
N ALA A 438 13.83 11.61 -22.40
CA ALA A 438 14.61 10.37 -22.48
C ALA A 438 14.90 9.79 -21.08
N GLY A 439 15.29 10.64 -20.13
CA GLY A 439 15.45 10.27 -18.72
C GLY A 439 14.15 9.79 -18.08
N GLY A 440 13.01 10.44 -18.36
CA GLY A 440 11.70 10.09 -17.83
C GLY A 440 11.18 8.75 -18.37
N VAL A 441 11.40 8.45 -19.66
CA VAL A 441 11.08 7.13 -20.24
C VAL A 441 11.93 6.04 -19.60
N ALA A 442 13.25 6.24 -19.48
CA ALA A 442 14.12 5.29 -18.81
C ALA A 442 13.77 5.14 -17.32
N GLY A 443 13.43 6.25 -16.65
CA GLY A 443 12.99 6.28 -15.26
C GLY A 443 11.68 5.54 -15.04
N LEU A 444 10.71 5.65 -15.96
CA LEU A 444 9.46 4.90 -15.90
C LEU A 444 9.70 3.39 -16.01
N LEU A 445 10.63 2.95 -16.86
CA LEU A 445 11.04 1.54 -16.95
C LEU A 445 11.71 1.06 -15.66
N LEU A 446 12.60 1.87 -15.08
CA LEU A 446 13.20 1.59 -13.77
C LEU A 446 12.15 1.53 -12.65
N ALA A 447 11.16 2.41 -12.68
CA ALA A 447 10.06 2.42 -11.72
C ALA A 447 9.20 1.16 -11.85
N ALA A 448 8.86 0.74 -13.07
CA ALA A 448 8.12 -0.48 -13.34
C ALA A 448 8.86 -1.72 -12.79
N TRP A 449 10.17 -1.77 -13.00
CA TRP A 449 11.02 -2.84 -12.47
C TRP A 449 11.14 -2.78 -10.94
N GLY A 450 11.34 -1.58 -10.39
CA GLY A 450 11.45 -1.35 -8.95
C GLY A 450 10.20 -1.74 -8.18
N VAL A 451 9.01 -1.34 -8.65
CA VAL A 451 7.72 -1.71 -8.05
C VAL A 451 7.53 -3.23 -8.05
N LYS A 452 7.91 -3.91 -9.14
CA LYS A 452 7.83 -5.37 -9.22
C LYS A 452 8.77 -6.06 -8.23
N LEU A 453 9.99 -5.55 -8.05
CA LEU A 453 10.91 -6.05 -7.03
C LEU A 453 10.36 -5.82 -5.62
N MET A 454 9.91 -4.60 -5.32
CA MET A 454 9.37 -4.26 -3.99
C MET A 454 8.19 -5.17 -3.62
N THR A 455 7.23 -5.34 -4.53
CA THR A 455 6.08 -6.21 -4.29
C THR A 455 6.44 -7.70 -4.21
N GLY A 456 7.54 -8.14 -4.83
CA GLY A 456 8.03 -9.51 -4.73
C GLY A 456 8.78 -9.82 -3.43
N PHE A 457 9.34 -8.81 -2.76
CA PHE A 457 10.09 -8.99 -1.50
C PHE A 457 9.27 -8.72 -0.23
N ILE A 458 8.10 -8.09 -0.33
CA ILE A 458 7.21 -7.90 0.82
C ILE A 458 6.56 -9.26 1.16
N PRO A 459 6.86 -9.86 2.33
CA PRO A 459 6.19 -11.07 2.75
C PRO A 459 4.69 -10.79 2.91
N ALA A 460 3.84 -11.75 2.54
CA ALA A 460 2.37 -11.63 2.68
C ALA A 460 1.93 -11.22 4.10
N SER A 461 2.77 -11.50 5.10
CA SER A 461 2.53 -11.20 6.52
C SER A 461 2.85 -9.78 6.98
N VAL A 462 3.59 -8.94 6.24
CA VAL A 462 4.16 -7.67 6.77
C VAL A 462 3.64 -6.40 6.07
N GLY A 463 2.92 -6.49 4.95
CA GLY A 463 2.44 -5.30 4.21
C GLY A 463 1.03 -5.37 3.62
N GLY A 464 0.19 -6.29 4.11
CA GLY A 464 -0.88 -6.88 3.30
C GLY A 464 -2.23 -6.17 3.23
N GLU A 465 -2.65 -5.40 4.25
CA GLU A 465 -4.08 -5.07 4.37
C GLU A 465 -4.55 -4.04 3.32
N ILE A 466 -3.94 -2.85 3.22
CA ILE A 466 -4.32 -1.86 2.20
C ILE A 466 -3.82 -2.19 0.79
N LEU A 467 -2.63 -2.79 0.65
CA LEU A 467 -2.05 -3.10 -0.66
C LEU A 467 -2.80 -4.24 -1.39
N ASN A 468 -3.49 -5.10 -0.64
CA ASN A 468 -4.44 -6.06 -1.21
C ASN A 468 -5.65 -5.35 -1.82
N VAL A 469 -6.20 -4.39 -1.09
CA VAL A 469 -7.42 -3.68 -1.46
C VAL A 469 -7.18 -2.67 -2.59
N SER A 470 -6.01 -2.01 -2.58
CA SER A 470 -5.55 -1.08 -3.61
C SER A 470 -4.20 -1.54 -4.18
N PRO A 471 -4.19 -2.41 -5.22
CA PRO A 471 -2.95 -2.93 -5.76
C PRO A 471 -2.09 -1.84 -6.42
N VAL A 472 -0.79 -1.88 -6.14
CA VAL A 472 0.21 -0.97 -6.71
C VAL A 472 0.34 -1.21 -8.21
N ARG A 473 -0.08 -0.24 -9.02
CA ARG A 473 -0.04 -0.31 -10.48
C ARG A 473 0.34 1.04 -11.06
N LEU A 474 1.09 1.00 -12.17
CA LEU A 474 1.30 2.18 -13.02
C LEU A 474 0.00 2.47 -13.76
N ASP A 475 -0.78 3.43 -13.23
CA ASP A 475 -2.01 3.91 -13.85
C ASP A 475 -1.80 5.27 -14.54
N SER A 476 -2.88 5.81 -15.12
CA SER A 476 -2.85 7.10 -15.79
C SER A 476 -2.42 8.26 -14.90
N ASN A 477 -2.73 8.21 -13.59
CA ASN A 477 -2.33 9.26 -12.64
C ASN A 477 -0.82 9.24 -12.43
N VAL A 478 -0.23 8.06 -12.30
CA VAL A 478 1.23 7.90 -12.19
C VAL A 478 1.92 8.34 -13.47
N LEU A 479 1.39 7.99 -14.65
CA LEU A 479 1.94 8.45 -15.93
C LEU A 479 1.88 9.98 -16.07
N LEU A 480 0.77 10.59 -15.67
CA LEU A 480 0.59 12.04 -15.73
C LEU A 480 1.50 12.76 -14.73
N PHE A 481 1.67 12.22 -13.52
CA PHE A 481 2.64 12.69 -12.54
C PHE A 481 4.07 12.60 -13.08
N THR A 482 4.44 11.45 -13.66
CA THR A 482 5.77 11.20 -14.23
C THR A 482 6.07 12.16 -15.39
N LEU A 483 5.08 12.38 -16.26
CA LEU A 483 5.20 13.35 -17.33
C LEU A 483 5.37 14.77 -16.77
N GLY A 484 4.56 15.15 -15.79
CA GLY A 484 4.62 16.45 -15.12
C GLY A 484 5.98 16.71 -14.49
N ILE A 485 6.49 15.78 -13.67
CA ILE A 485 7.78 15.92 -13.00
C ILE A 485 8.94 15.92 -14.00
N THR A 486 8.84 15.15 -15.10
CA THR A 486 9.82 15.15 -16.20
C THR A 486 9.89 16.50 -16.90
N VAL A 487 8.74 17.09 -17.23
CA VAL A 487 8.66 18.41 -17.86
C VAL A 487 9.19 19.50 -16.92
N ILE A 488 8.78 19.48 -15.65
CA ILE A 488 9.27 20.41 -14.63
C ILE A 488 10.79 20.30 -14.50
N THR A 489 11.32 19.08 -14.40
CA THR A 489 12.76 18.81 -14.34
C THR A 489 13.48 19.40 -15.55
N GLY A 490 13.01 19.11 -16.77
CA GLY A 490 13.57 19.65 -18.02
C GLY A 490 13.59 21.18 -18.08
N ILE A 491 12.54 21.83 -17.56
CA ILE A 491 12.47 23.29 -17.46
C ILE A 491 13.48 23.80 -16.42
N LEU A 492 13.52 23.21 -15.22
CA LEU A 492 14.38 23.64 -14.12
C LEU A 492 15.87 23.66 -14.51
N PHE A 493 16.40 22.56 -15.05
CA PHE A 493 17.82 22.52 -15.46
C PHE A 493 18.09 23.20 -16.80
N GLY A 494 17.07 23.37 -17.65
CA GLY A 494 17.19 24.07 -18.94
C GLY A 494 17.16 25.59 -18.82
N LEU A 495 16.52 26.14 -17.78
CA LEU A 495 16.45 27.58 -17.55
C LEU A 495 17.80 28.17 -17.13
N ALA A 496 18.58 27.43 -16.34
CA ALA A 496 19.89 27.88 -15.86
C ALA A 496 20.88 28.26 -16.99
N PRO A 497 21.15 27.40 -17.99
CA PRO A 497 21.98 27.77 -19.14
C PRO A 497 21.30 28.82 -20.04
N ALA A 498 19.97 28.84 -20.14
CA ALA A 498 19.24 29.83 -20.95
C ALA A 498 19.38 31.27 -20.40
N ILE A 499 19.31 31.42 -19.07
CA ILE A 499 19.54 32.71 -18.40
C ILE A 499 21.01 33.11 -18.49
N ALA A 500 21.94 32.16 -18.32
CA ALA A 500 23.36 32.43 -18.46
C ALA A 500 23.74 32.88 -19.89
N ALA A 501 23.09 32.31 -20.91
CA ALA A 501 23.29 32.65 -22.32
C ALA A 501 22.77 34.06 -22.69
N THR A 502 21.67 34.49 -22.07
CA THR A 502 21.04 35.78 -22.37
C THR A 502 21.65 36.96 -21.62
N ARG A 503 22.27 36.72 -20.45
CA ARG A 503 23.02 37.75 -19.68
C ARG A 503 24.45 37.99 -20.19
N LEU A 504 24.92 37.22 -21.17
CA LEU A 504 26.20 37.48 -21.85
C LEU A 504 26.06 38.71 -22.74
N ASN A 505 26.32 39.88 -22.16
CA ASN A 505 26.49 41.12 -22.91
C ASN A 505 27.64 40.93 -23.93
N LEU A 506 27.30 41.00 -25.22
CA LEU A 506 28.26 40.98 -26.34
C LEU A 506 29.36 42.06 -26.20
N SER A 507 29.07 43.15 -25.48
CA SER A 507 30.03 44.22 -25.19
C SER A 507 31.10 43.87 -24.15
N GLN A 508 30.91 42.81 -23.35
CA GLN A 508 31.85 42.45 -22.28
C GLN A 508 32.95 41.49 -22.74
N LYS A 509 32.74 40.72 -23.83
CA LYS A 509 33.74 39.80 -24.39
C LYS A 509 34.70 40.42 -25.40
N LEU A 510 34.37 41.60 -25.94
CA LEU A 510 35.33 42.43 -26.69
C LEU A 510 36.28 43.21 -25.77
N LYS A 511 36.07 43.15 -24.44
CA LYS A 511 36.95 43.70 -23.39
C LYS A 511 37.59 42.58 -22.54
N GLU A 512 37.95 41.45 -23.14
CA GLU A 512 38.59 40.29 -22.46
C GLU A 512 40.00 40.56 -21.87
N GLY A 513 40.37 41.81 -21.61
CA GLY A 513 41.62 42.21 -20.96
C GLY A 513 41.53 42.51 -19.46
N THR A 514 40.35 42.46 -18.81
CA THR A 514 40.23 42.85 -17.39
C THR A 514 40.15 41.64 -16.45
N PRO A 515 41.14 41.43 -15.55
CA PRO A 515 41.12 40.38 -14.53
C PRO A 515 40.02 40.69 -13.50
N GLY A 516 38.94 39.92 -13.46
CA GLY A 516 37.89 40.09 -12.44
C GLY A 516 36.53 39.50 -12.80
N ALA A 517 36.18 39.43 -14.08
CA ALA A 517 34.88 38.90 -14.53
C ALA A 517 34.69 37.37 -14.35
N GLY A 518 35.74 36.64 -13.96
CA GLY A 518 35.71 35.20 -13.70
C GLY A 518 35.29 34.79 -12.27
N ALA A 519 35.45 35.68 -11.28
CA ALA A 519 35.32 35.33 -9.86
C ALA A 519 33.86 35.02 -9.43
N SER A 520 32.87 35.81 -9.89
CA SER A 520 31.46 35.59 -9.51
C SER A 520 30.84 34.32 -10.12
N ARG A 521 31.33 33.89 -11.29
CA ARG A 521 30.93 32.61 -11.92
C ARG A 521 31.56 31.41 -11.23
N GLY A 522 32.76 31.55 -10.65
CA GLY A 522 33.40 30.52 -9.84
C GLY A 522 32.66 30.28 -8.51
N LEU A 523 32.21 31.36 -7.85
CA LEU A 523 31.51 31.29 -6.56
C LEU A 523 30.17 30.54 -6.64
N LEU A 524 29.34 30.83 -7.64
CA LEU A 524 28.05 30.12 -7.84
C LEU A 524 28.26 28.61 -8.13
N ARG A 525 29.27 28.25 -8.93
CA ARG A 525 29.60 26.84 -9.21
C ARG A 525 30.17 26.14 -7.99
N GLY A 526 31.04 26.81 -7.24
CA GLY A 526 31.59 26.31 -5.98
C GLY A 526 30.49 26.07 -4.94
N ALA A 527 29.56 27.00 -4.78
CA ALA A 527 28.43 26.84 -3.86
C ALA A 527 27.53 25.66 -4.25
N LEU A 528 27.22 25.50 -5.54
CA LEU A 528 26.45 24.36 -6.05
C LEU A 528 27.15 23.02 -5.80
N ALA A 529 28.46 22.93 -6.09
CA ALA A 529 29.24 21.72 -5.87
C ALA A 529 29.36 21.37 -4.37
N VAL A 530 29.59 22.36 -3.50
CA VAL A 530 29.66 22.14 -2.05
C VAL A 530 28.31 21.65 -1.52
N THR A 531 27.20 22.24 -1.97
CA THR A 531 25.84 21.82 -1.57
C THR A 531 25.55 20.41 -2.05
N GLU A 532 25.90 20.09 -3.29
CA GLU A 532 25.74 18.75 -3.89
C GLU A 532 26.53 17.69 -3.10
N ILE A 533 27.83 17.92 -2.88
CA ILE A 533 28.70 16.99 -2.15
C ILE A 533 28.20 16.80 -0.71
N SER A 534 27.79 17.89 -0.04
CA SER A 534 27.27 17.83 1.33
C SER A 534 25.99 17.01 1.39
N LEU A 535 25.05 17.23 0.47
CA LEU A 535 23.77 16.53 0.46
C LEU A 535 23.92 15.06 0.06
N ALA A 536 24.84 14.75 -0.88
CA ALA A 536 25.20 13.38 -1.25
C ALA A 536 25.82 12.62 -0.07
N LEU A 537 26.70 13.26 0.70
CA LEU A 537 27.33 12.65 1.88
C LEU A 537 26.28 12.34 2.97
N VAL A 538 25.36 13.27 3.23
CA VAL A 538 24.25 13.05 4.19
C VAL A 538 23.37 11.87 3.76
N LEU A 539 22.99 11.78 2.49
CA LEU A 539 22.20 10.67 1.97
C LEU A 539 22.94 9.33 2.07
N LEU A 540 24.25 9.31 1.77
CA LEU A 540 25.07 8.10 1.86
C LEU A 540 25.16 7.59 3.30
N ILE A 541 25.40 8.49 4.26
CA ILE A 541 25.44 8.15 5.69
C ILE A 541 24.07 7.63 6.15
N GLY A 542 22.98 8.31 5.75
CA GLY A 542 21.61 7.89 6.07
C GLY A 542 21.28 6.50 5.53
N ALA A 543 21.60 6.23 4.26
CA ALA A 543 21.41 4.92 3.65
C ALA A 543 22.23 3.82 4.35
N GLY A 544 23.50 4.09 4.67
CA GLY A 544 24.35 3.16 5.40
C GLY A 544 23.83 2.83 6.80
N LEU A 545 23.33 3.83 7.53
CA LEU A 545 22.71 3.63 8.84
C LEU A 545 21.40 2.84 8.75
N LEU A 546 20.57 3.09 7.74
CA LEU A 546 19.34 2.33 7.51
C LEU A 546 19.62 0.86 7.18
N ILE A 547 20.57 0.58 6.27
CA ILE A 547 21.00 -0.79 5.95
C ILE A 547 21.53 -1.49 7.21
N LYS A 548 22.34 -0.80 8.02
CA LYS A 548 22.85 -1.33 9.29
C LYS A 548 21.73 -1.62 10.28
N SER A 549 20.75 -0.73 10.39
CA SER A 549 19.59 -0.91 11.28
C SER A 549 18.74 -2.10 10.83
N PHE A 550 18.46 -2.18 9.53
CA PHE A 550 17.70 -3.29 8.94
C PHE A 550 18.43 -4.63 9.10
N TYR A 551 19.74 -4.67 8.85
CA TYR A 551 20.56 -5.86 9.10
C TYR A 551 20.53 -6.27 10.57
N ARG A 552 20.58 -5.31 11.50
CA ARG A 552 20.47 -5.59 12.93
C ARG A 552 19.15 -6.27 13.27
N VAL A 553 18.03 -5.80 12.70
CA VAL A 553 16.70 -6.40 12.87
C VAL A 553 16.66 -7.84 12.31
N LEU A 554 17.22 -8.07 11.11
CA LEU A 554 17.27 -9.42 10.52
C LEU A 554 18.21 -10.38 11.26
N SER A 555 19.21 -9.85 11.97
CA SER A 555 20.19 -10.64 12.73
C SER A 555 19.82 -10.88 14.20
N VAL A 556 18.65 -10.41 14.64
CA VAL A 556 18.18 -10.68 16.01
C VAL A 556 17.98 -12.19 16.12
N ASP A 557 18.72 -12.82 17.04
CA ASP A 557 18.50 -14.22 17.40
C ASP A 557 17.07 -14.37 17.94
N PRO A 558 16.19 -15.09 17.24
CA PRO A 558 14.79 -15.23 17.64
C PRO A 558 14.64 -16.15 18.86
N GLY A 559 15.71 -16.74 19.38
CA GLY A 559 15.71 -17.65 20.53
C GLY A 559 15.36 -19.09 20.16
N PHE A 560 15.29 -19.40 18.87
CA PHE A 560 15.07 -20.74 18.31
C PHE A 560 15.75 -20.87 16.93
N THR A 561 15.97 -22.09 16.47
CA THR A 561 16.59 -22.38 15.18
C THR A 561 15.59 -22.16 14.05
N THR A 562 15.96 -21.43 13.00
CA THR A 562 15.14 -21.24 11.79
C THR A 562 15.64 -22.06 10.61
N ASP A 563 16.92 -22.45 10.62
CA ASP A 563 17.55 -23.23 9.57
C ASP A 563 17.09 -24.69 9.59
N HIS A 564 16.81 -25.25 8.40
CA HIS A 564 16.42 -26.65 8.20
C HIS A 564 15.14 -27.08 8.94
N ILE A 565 14.25 -26.14 9.25
CA ILE A 565 12.93 -26.43 9.84
C ILE A 565 11.85 -26.37 8.76
N LEU A 566 11.20 -27.49 8.52
CA LEU A 566 10.02 -27.56 7.66
C LEU A 566 8.76 -27.51 8.54
N THR A 567 7.81 -26.65 8.17
CA THR A 567 6.52 -26.54 8.86
C THR A 567 5.41 -27.04 7.96
N MET A 568 4.44 -27.73 8.55
CA MET A 568 3.27 -28.26 7.87
C MET A 568 2.04 -27.99 8.72
N ASN A 569 0.91 -27.70 8.09
CA ASN A 569 -0.34 -27.49 8.78
C ASN A 569 -1.25 -28.72 8.59
N LEU A 570 -1.68 -29.31 9.70
CA LEU A 570 -2.53 -30.48 9.73
C LEU A 570 -3.77 -30.14 10.55
N SER A 571 -4.95 -30.34 9.95
CA SER A 571 -6.24 -30.22 10.62
C SER A 571 -6.89 -31.59 10.72
N LEU A 572 -7.59 -31.85 11.81
CA LEU A 572 -8.44 -33.03 11.97
C LEU A 572 -9.87 -32.58 12.17
N THR A 573 -10.75 -33.04 11.29
CA THR A 573 -12.16 -32.70 11.29
C THR A 573 -12.90 -33.44 12.42
N ASP A 574 -13.74 -32.73 13.18
CA ASP A 574 -14.55 -33.31 14.26
C ASP A 574 -15.52 -34.39 13.77
N SER A 575 -15.98 -34.30 12.52
CA SER A 575 -16.87 -35.28 11.89
C SER A 575 -16.22 -36.66 11.74
N ARG A 576 -14.91 -36.72 11.48
CA ARG A 576 -14.15 -37.97 11.33
C ARG A 576 -13.45 -38.41 12.61
N TYR A 577 -13.02 -37.45 13.43
CA TYR A 577 -12.30 -37.70 14.68
C TYR A 577 -13.02 -37.02 15.86
N PRO A 578 -14.21 -37.50 16.28
CA PRO A 578 -15.02 -36.84 17.30
C PRO A 578 -14.40 -36.93 18.70
N GLN A 579 -13.58 -37.97 18.96
CA GLN A 579 -12.97 -38.20 20.26
C GLN A 579 -11.54 -37.65 20.33
N ALA A 580 -11.20 -36.97 21.42
CA ALA A 580 -9.86 -36.43 21.66
C ALA A 580 -8.77 -37.51 21.62
N ASN A 581 -9.06 -38.72 22.12
CA ASN A 581 -8.12 -39.84 22.12
C ASN A 581 -7.78 -40.30 20.70
N GLN A 582 -8.74 -40.28 19.78
CA GLN A 582 -8.51 -40.63 18.37
C GLN A 582 -7.61 -39.60 17.68
N LYS A 583 -7.87 -38.30 17.91
CA LYS A 583 -7.02 -37.22 17.40
C LYS A 583 -5.59 -37.33 17.92
N ARG A 584 -5.42 -37.56 19.23
CA ARG A 584 -4.11 -37.74 19.85
C ARG A 584 -3.38 -38.95 19.28
N ALA A 585 -4.05 -40.10 19.18
CA ALA A 585 -3.45 -41.31 18.60
C ALA A 585 -3.00 -41.07 17.15
N PHE A 586 -3.80 -40.36 16.35
CA PHE A 586 -3.43 -39.97 15.00
C PHE A 586 -2.17 -39.08 14.97
N TYR A 587 -2.14 -38.01 15.77
CA TYR A 587 -0.97 -37.13 15.85
C TYR A 587 0.29 -37.89 16.29
N LEU A 588 0.21 -38.75 17.31
CA LEU A 588 1.36 -39.55 17.74
C LEU A 588 1.81 -40.54 16.66
N ASP A 589 0.88 -41.12 15.89
CA ASP A 589 1.25 -42.00 14.77
C ASP A 589 1.94 -41.24 13.64
N VAL A 590 1.46 -40.04 13.30
CA VAL A 590 2.09 -39.17 12.31
C VAL A 590 3.50 -38.77 12.75
N LEU A 591 3.71 -38.35 14.01
CA LEU A 591 5.05 -38.03 14.51
C LEU A 591 6.01 -39.20 14.34
N ARG A 592 5.62 -40.40 14.82
CA ARG A 592 6.47 -41.60 14.71
C ARG A 592 6.85 -41.93 13.27
N ARG A 593 5.91 -41.81 12.33
CA ARG A 593 6.17 -42.05 10.90
C ARG A 593 7.10 -41.00 10.31
N VAL A 594 6.87 -39.72 10.62
CA VAL A 594 7.71 -38.62 10.11
C VAL A 594 9.13 -38.73 10.66
N GLU A 595 9.29 -39.03 11.94
CA GLU A 595 10.60 -39.25 12.57
C GLU A 595 11.34 -40.46 11.98
N SER A 596 10.62 -41.47 11.48
CA SER A 596 11.22 -42.63 10.81
C SER A 596 11.70 -42.36 9.38
N LEU A 597 11.37 -41.20 8.80
CA LEU A 597 11.78 -40.87 7.44
C LEU A 597 13.27 -40.54 7.37
N PRO A 598 13.99 -41.01 6.33
CA PRO A 598 15.39 -40.67 6.14
C PRO A 598 15.57 -39.16 5.94
N GLY A 599 16.48 -38.56 6.69
CA GLY A 599 16.76 -37.12 6.66
C GLY A 599 15.98 -36.28 7.69
N VAL A 600 15.01 -36.87 8.42
CA VAL A 600 14.35 -36.21 9.54
C VAL A 600 15.14 -36.46 10.83
N ARG A 601 15.55 -35.39 11.51
CA ARG A 601 16.28 -35.49 12.79
C ARG A 601 15.34 -35.59 13.99
N SER A 602 14.25 -34.83 13.99
CA SER A 602 13.22 -34.82 15.01
C SER A 602 11.94 -34.22 14.44
N ALA A 603 10.78 -34.56 15.01
CA ALA A 603 9.52 -33.94 14.65
C ALA A 603 8.74 -33.50 15.90
N ALA A 604 7.88 -32.50 15.74
CA ALA A 604 7.05 -32.02 16.83
C ALA A 604 5.73 -31.45 16.30
N PHE A 605 4.70 -31.52 17.15
CA PHE A 605 3.47 -30.78 16.96
C PHE A 605 3.46 -29.55 17.83
N ILE A 606 2.94 -28.47 17.24
CA ILE A 606 2.55 -27.27 17.94
C ILE A 606 1.22 -26.80 17.35
N ASP A 607 0.39 -26.23 18.21
CA ASP A 607 -0.91 -25.73 17.84
C ASP A 607 -0.87 -24.30 17.24
N SER A 608 0.23 -23.56 17.38
CA SER A 608 0.54 -22.30 16.69
C SER A 608 2.04 -22.06 16.62
N LEU A 609 2.60 -21.81 15.44
CA LEU A 609 4.03 -21.51 15.29
C LEU A 609 4.42 -20.24 16.07
N PRO A 610 5.69 -20.18 16.56
CA PRO A 610 6.29 -18.93 16.99
C PRO A 610 6.13 -17.84 15.92
N LEU A 611 5.97 -16.59 16.36
CA LEU A 611 5.91 -15.39 15.50
C LEU A 611 4.62 -15.17 14.68
N ARG A 612 3.59 -16.04 14.77
CA ARG A 612 2.25 -15.71 14.26
C ARG A 612 1.44 -14.90 15.30
N PRO A 613 0.65 -13.89 14.91
CA PRO A 613 -0.18 -13.12 15.85
C PRO A 613 -1.12 -14.04 16.64
N TYR A 614 -0.97 -14.05 17.97
CA TYR A 614 -1.60 -15.02 18.88
C TYR A 614 -3.05 -14.68 19.28
N MET A 615 -3.84 -14.08 18.38
CA MET A 615 -5.14 -13.53 18.78
C MET A 615 -6.05 -14.58 19.44
N ASP A 616 -6.04 -15.80 18.91
CA ASP A 616 -6.94 -16.88 19.31
C ASP A 616 -6.53 -17.59 20.64
N LYS A 617 -5.36 -17.28 21.19
CA LYS A 617 -4.76 -17.98 22.36
C LYS A 617 -4.24 -17.04 23.44
N LEU A 618 -4.64 -15.78 23.36
CA LEU A 618 -4.36 -14.77 24.36
C LEU A 618 -5.13 -15.07 25.66
N PHE A 619 -4.38 -15.26 26.74
CA PHE A 619 -4.87 -15.17 28.10
C PHE A 619 -4.52 -13.79 28.63
N ILE A 620 -5.55 -13.04 29.01
CA ILE A 620 -5.40 -11.72 29.63
C ILE A 620 -5.59 -11.91 31.13
N VAL A 621 -4.58 -11.58 31.93
CA VAL A 621 -4.61 -11.68 33.38
C VAL A 621 -4.46 -10.30 33.97
N GLN A 622 -5.56 -9.71 34.45
CA GLN A 622 -5.59 -8.32 34.91
C GLN A 622 -5.21 -8.15 36.40
N ARG A 623 -5.41 -9.19 37.21
CA ARG A 623 -4.93 -9.28 38.60
C ARG A 623 -4.26 -10.62 38.84
N LEU A 624 -2.97 -10.59 39.17
CA LEU A 624 -2.32 -11.73 39.81
C LEU A 624 -2.35 -11.50 41.32
N ALA A 625 -3.12 -12.33 42.03
CA ALA A 625 -2.77 -12.64 43.40
C ALA A 625 -1.51 -13.51 43.35
N THR A 626 -0.38 -12.95 43.75
CA THR A 626 0.81 -13.77 44.03
C THR A 626 0.56 -14.59 45.30
N GLU A 627 1.24 -15.73 45.46
CA GLU A 627 1.20 -16.55 46.69
C GLU A 627 1.58 -15.72 47.94
N SER A 628 2.27 -14.60 47.76
CA SER A 628 2.64 -13.63 48.80
C SER A 628 1.53 -12.62 49.15
N GLY A 629 0.32 -12.74 48.56
CA GLY A 629 -0.80 -11.81 48.78
C GLY A 629 -0.65 -10.45 48.09
N ALA A 630 0.47 -10.19 47.40
CA ALA A 630 0.65 -8.97 46.61
C ALA A 630 -0.18 -9.09 45.32
N VAL A 631 -1.15 -8.19 45.18
CA VAL A 631 -1.99 -8.07 43.99
C VAL A 631 -1.32 -7.10 43.03
N SER A 632 -0.85 -7.58 41.89
CA SER A 632 -0.40 -6.69 40.81
C SER A 632 -1.61 -6.19 40.02
N ASP A 633 -1.82 -4.87 39.99
CA ASP A 633 -2.81 -4.21 39.12
C ASP A 633 -2.28 -4.00 37.68
N LYS A 634 -1.04 -4.41 37.38
CA LYS A 634 -0.52 -4.43 36.01
C LYS A 634 -1.01 -5.69 35.32
N GLY A 635 -1.96 -5.53 34.40
CA GLY A 635 -2.42 -6.62 33.56
C GLY A 635 -1.28 -7.22 32.73
N MET A 636 -1.26 -8.54 32.63
CA MET A 636 -0.30 -9.32 31.86
C MET A 636 -1.02 -10.11 30.79
N VAL A 637 -0.48 -10.09 29.57
CA VAL A 637 -0.86 -11.01 28.50
C VAL A 637 0.10 -12.17 28.50
N MET A 638 -0.45 -13.37 28.49
CA MET A 638 0.30 -14.60 28.23
C MET A 638 -0.35 -15.36 27.09
N SER A 639 0.44 -16.00 26.25
CA SER A 639 -0.06 -16.92 25.22
C SER A 639 0.21 -18.34 25.67
N ARG A 640 -0.81 -19.20 25.63
CA ARG A 640 -0.62 -20.62 25.89
C ARG A 640 -0.43 -21.36 24.58
N LEU A 641 0.66 -22.12 24.50
CA LEU A 641 0.93 -23.04 23.41
C LEU A 641 0.79 -24.47 23.89
N THR A 642 0.19 -25.31 23.04
CA THR A 642 0.14 -26.75 23.24
C THR A 642 1.17 -27.38 22.32
N VAL A 643 2.12 -28.09 22.90
CA VAL A 643 3.28 -28.63 22.19
C VAL A 643 3.49 -30.09 22.54
N SER A 644 4.03 -30.86 21.60
CA SER A 644 4.53 -32.22 21.89
C SER A 644 5.86 -32.16 22.64
N PRO A 645 6.27 -33.24 23.36
CA PRO A 645 7.54 -33.29 24.08
C PRO A 645 8.77 -32.88 23.27
N GLY A 646 8.87 -33.33 22.01
CA GLY A 646 9.99 -33.01 21.11
C GLY A 646 10.04 -31.57 20.58
N TYR A 647 9.12 -30.69 20.96
CA TYR A 647 9.03 -29.33 20.41
C TYR A 647 10.27 -28.48 20.69
N PHE A 648 10.69 -28.43 21.96
CA PHE A 648 11.81 -27.57 22.37
C PHE A 648 13.14 -28.02 21.76
N SER A 649 13.36 -29.34 21.65
CA SER A 649 14.56 -29.88 21.00
C SER A 649 14.53 -29.68 19.48
N THR A 650 13.37 -29.85 18.84
CA THR A 650 13.20 -29.66 17.38
C THR A 650 13.44 -28.20 16.98
N LEU A 651 12.94 -27.24 17.76
CA LEU A 651 13.21 -25.82 17.53
C LEU A 651 14.55 -25.33 18.13
N GLY A 652 15.29 -26.18 18.84
CA GLY A 652 16.54 -25.77 19.50
C GLY A 652 16.35 -24.70 20.58
N ILE A 653 15.17 -24.64 21.22
CA ILE A 653 14.89 -23.71 22.31
C ILE A 653 15.65 -24.15 23.56
N ARG A 654 16.45 -23.24 24.11
CA ARG A 654 17.30 -23.54 25.27
C ARG A 654 16.49 -23.65 26.56
N VAL A 655 16.67 -24.75 27.29
CA VAL A 655 16.16 -24.91 28.65
C VAL A 655 17.12 -24.22 29.62
N LEU A 656 16.60 -23.32 30.45
CA LEU A 656 17.38 -22.55 31.43
C LEU A 656 17.34 -23.20 32.82
N LYS A 657 16.18 -23.73 33.23
CA LYS A 657 15.97 -24.38 34.53
C LYS A 657 14.96 -25.51 34.40
N GLY A 658 15.09 -26.55 35.22
CA GLY A 658 14.13 -27.66 35.29
C GLY A 658 14.18 -28.57 34.05
N ARG A 659 13.02 -29.04 33.60
CA ARG A 659 12.87 -29.96 32.46
C ARG A 659 11.76 -29.53 31.50
N THR A 660 11.78 -30.05 30.28
CA THR A 660 10.66 -29.93 29.34
C THR A 660 9.63 -31.04 29.57
N PHE A 661 8.57 -31.05 28.74
CA PHE A 661 7.61 -32.16 28.71
C PHE A 661 8.30 -33.45 28.27
N THR A 662 7.79 -34.57 28.78
CA THR A 662 8.20 -35.94 28.52
C THR A 662 6.97 -36.79 28.21
N ASP A 663 7.15 -37.99 27.67
CA ASP A 663 6.02 -38.90 27.40
C ASP A 663 5.29 -39.35 28.69
N ALA A 664 5.93 -39.19 29.85
CA ALA A 664 5.34 -39.45 31.16
C ALA A 664 4.37 -38.33 31.62
N ASP A 665 4.39 -37.15 31.00
CA ASP A 665 3.45 -36.07 31.29
C ASP A 665 2.13 -36.27 30.53
N ASP A 666 1.48 -37.42 30.76
CA ASP A 666 0.26 -37.82 30.07
C ASP A 666 -1.01 -37.35 30.80
N GLU A 667 -2.18 -37.84 30.36
CA GLU A 667 -3.47 -37.46 30.95
C GLU A 667 -3.68 -37.92 32.39
N GLN A 668 -2.91 -38.92 32.85
CA GLN A 668 -2.97 -39.45 34.21
C GLN A 668 -1.96 -38.74 35.13
N ALA A 669 -0.95 -38.08 34.56
CA ALA A 669 0.02 -37.29 35.30
C ALA A 669 -0.56 -35.95 35.80
N PRO A 670 0.03 -35.38 36.88
CA PRO A 670 -0.28 -34.01 37.29
C PRO A 670 -0.04 -33.03 36.14
N LYS A 671 -0.94 -32.04 35.99
CA LYS A 671 -0.81 -31.03 34.94
C LYS A 671 0.41 -30.14 35.17
N VAL A 672 1.30 -30.10 34.19
CA VAL A 672 2.55 -29.34 34.25
C VAL A 672 2.59 -28.26 33.18
N ALA A 673 3.45 -27.26 33.36
CA ALA A 673 3.69 -26.19 32.39
C ALA A 673 5.19 -25.86 32.30
N VAL A 674 5.60 -25.42 31.12
CA VAL A 674 6.92 -24.83 30.85
C VAL A 674 6.71 -23.36 30.52
N ILE A 675 7.45 -22.47 31.18
CA ILE A 675 7.31 -21.01 31.01
C ILE A 675 8.58 -20.43 30.38
N ASN A 676 8.47 -19.27 29.73
CA ASN A 676 9.65 -18.54 29.29
C ASN A 676 10.26 -17.68 30.43
N GLU A 677 11.48 -17.21 30.21
CA GLU A 677 12.23 -16.38 31.15
C GLU A 677 11.49 -15.07 31.49
N ALA A 678 10.83 -14.43 30.51
CA ALA A 678 10.06 -13.22 30.72
C ALA A 678 8.89 -13.44 31.69
N LEU A 679 8.12 -14.51 31.52
CA LEU A 679 7.02 -14.84 32.44
C LEU A 679 7.54 -15.19 33.84
N ALA A 680 8.65 -15.94 33.92
CA ALA A 680 9.29 -16.26 35.19
C ALA A 680 9.74 -15.00 35.94
N ARG A 681 10.42 -14.05 35.26
CA ARG A 681 10.86 -12.78 35.84
C ARG A 681 9.69 -11.89 36.26
N HIS A 682 8.59 -11.91 35.51
CA HIS A 682 7.43 -11.09 35.82
C HIS A 682 6.64 -11.63 37.01
N MET A 683 6.41 -12.95 37.08
CA MET A 683 5.61 -13.58 38.13
C MET A 683 6.39 -13.81 39.43
N TRP A 684 7.68 -14.16 39.32
CA TRP A 684 8.53 -14.54 40.44
C TRP A 684 9.90 -13.86 40.34
N PRO A 685 9.96 -12.51 40.45
CA PRO A 685 11.20 -11.75 40.29
C PRO A 685 12.22 -12.16 41.36
N GLY A 686 13.35 -12.71 40.92
CA GLY A 686 14.45 -13.14 41.81
C GLY A 686 14.23 -14.49 42.51
N GLU A 687 13.09 -15.15 42.31
CA GLU A 687 12.76 -16.43 42.96
C GLU A 687 12.86 -17.61 41.98
N ASN A 688 12.84 -18.84 42.52
CA ASN A 688 12.78 -20.05 41.69
C ASN A 688 11.31 -20.37 41.32
N PRO A 689 10.93 -20.33 40.03
CA PRO A 689 9.56 -20.63 39.62
C PRO A 689 9.26 -22.13 39.59
N ILE A 690 10.29 -23.00 39.61
CA ILE A 690 10.11 -24.45 39.52
C ILE A 690 9.34 -24.97 40.74
N GLY A 691 8.27 -25.71 40.46
CA GLY A 691 7.42 -26.32 41.47
C GLY A 691 6.24 -25.46 41.94
N ARG A 692 6.21 -24.17 41.57
CA ARG A 692 5.08 -23.28 41.86
C ARG A 692 3.90 -23.55 40.93
N GLN A 693 2.69 -23.21 41.37
CA GLN A 693 1.50 -23.32 40.54
C GLN A 693 1.23 -22.02 39.78
N LEU A 694 0.81 -22.15 38.54
CA LEU A 694 0.27 -21.02 37.78
C LEU A 694 -1.13 -20.68 38.32
N PRO A 695 -1.35 -19.50 38.94
CA PRO A 695 -2.60 -19.16 39.64
C PRO A 695 -3.86 -19.26 38.78
N MET A 696 -3.73 -19.13 37.46
CA MET A 696 -4.84 -19.15 36.51
C MET A 696 -5.13 -20.54 35.91
N MET A 697 -4.19 -21.48 36.00
CA MET A 697 -4.26 -22.76 35.29
C MET A 697 -4.16 -23.99 36.20
N GLY A 698 -3.65 -23.81 37.43
CA GLY A 698 -3.35 -24.90 38.35
C GLY A 698 -2.20 -25.80 37.90
N ASN A 699 -1.60 -25.54 36.73
CA ASN A 699 -0.43 -26.27 36.24
C ASN A 699 0.79 -25.96 37.10
N LYS A 700 1.54 -27.00 37.46
CA LYS A 700 2.83 -26.87 38.16
C LYS A 700 3.93 -26.53 37.15
N VAL A 701 4.71 -25.50 37.43
CA VAL A 701 5.86 -25.13 36.59
C VAL A 701 6.97 -26.17 36.75
N VAL A 702 7.37 -26.83 35.67
CA VAL A 702 8.44 -27.86 35.67
C VAL A 702 9.70 -27.43 34.93
N GLY A 703 9.63 -26.37 34.14
CA GLY A 703 10.76 -25.86 33.37
C GLY A 703 10.65 -24.38 33.03
N VAL A 704 11.81 -23.76 32.86
CA VAL A 704 11.96 -22.40 32.31
C VAL A 704 12.82 -22.49 31.05
N VAL A 705 12.33 -21.92 29.95
CA VAL A 705 13.05 -21.85 28.66
C VAL A 705 13.43 -20.41 28.31
N ALA A 706 14.39 -20.26 27.40
CA ALA A 706 14.77 -18.96 26.87
C ALA A 706 13.60 -18.25 26.18
N ASP A 707 13.61 -16.91 26.23
CA ASP A 707 12.63 -16.09 25.53
C ASP A 707 12.75 -16.26 24.02
N THR A 708 11.64 -16.57 23.36
CA THR A 708 11.51 -16.44 21.90
C THR A 708 11.17 -14.99 21.57
N ARG A 709 11.97 -14.33 20.74
CA ARG A 709 11.89 -12.88 20.48
C ARG A 709 11.36 -12.58 19.08
N HIS A 710 10.70 -11.42 18.97
CA HIS A 710 10.20 -10.80 17.74
C HIS A 710 11.23 -9.86 17.13
#